data_AF-A0A8T4M6B1-F1
#
_entry.id   AF-A0A8T4M6B1-F1
#
_cell.length_a   1.000
_cell.length_b   1.000
_cell.length_c   1.000
_cell.angle_alpha   90.00
_cell.angle_beta   90.00
_cell.angle_gamma   90.00
#
_symmetry.space_group_name_H-M   'P 1'
#
loop_
_entity.id
_entity.type
_entity.pdbx_description
1 polymer ?
#
loop_
_entity_poly.entity_id
_entity_poly.type
_entity_poly.pdbx_seq_one_letter_code
_entity_poly.pdbx_strand_id
1 'polypeptide(L)'
;MIKRMNITENDKKSILEHECPKDSNLNNTNFSGVVVNKPWGYEYLMFQTPEVSIWMLYIKKGFSTSMHCHPNKKTSLLVISGEALCSTLNESFEIRETEGVIYNKGVFHITEALSENGIFVMEVETPSDKTDLFRLKDKYKRVMKAYTEKKNITNKIYNYHYLFLNENINNSTNIFGKYKIVIRTFKNSETLIKNVENLGLNIGIVLSGEIYNPEKKIEIGDIFEKSNLNKAKIISPVKLLLLCERKNLIRLSDYVISFLEKKGIKDVFLVSGGNLMYLLESTRINKNMNPICNHHEQASAMAAEGYSKMTGETGFAMVTSGPGGTNAITGVAGAWIDSNPMLVISGQSYSTQTIGKSGLRQLGVQEINIVNIVKPITKYAVMVRDPKKIKYHLEKALYLANSGRPGPVWIDIPINIQMAMIEEKELDSFIIKETKKDNSMLIENVKCAIEMINNSKRPVIVLGNGVRLAHAQKDFFELAEKLSIPIVTTRNANDLIWEEHPLYAGRPGSFGLRAANFTVQNSDLILSIGSRMALAVTGWAYNDFARGAKKILVDIDEAELKKPIIKPDLAINADAKCFIVEMLKQLSNYEKKDLSEWKAKIKKWKEKYPICLPEYKEIKDSVNTYYFTDVLSKKLEESDVVVTDMGMSFQCVMQAFKLKEKERLLTSAGLAAMGFGLPGAIGACIGNNKKRTICITGDGGLMMNIQELQTVVHNNLPIKIFVFNNNGYSTMRETQKAYFEGLIGAEKESGVSFPDLVKVAQSFNIKTKKIMTQENLEKEIEEILNYPGPFFCDINVSESQQVMPKQGAFRRPDGKPVPRPIEDMLPYIEREEFEKEMIIDPIPFDPYKE
;
A
#
# COMPACT_ATOMS: atom_id res chain seq x y z
N MET A 1 22.92 38.23 20.62
CA MET A 1 21.93 38.14 21.73
C MET A 1 20.69 38.99 21.39
N ILE A 2 19.55 38.84 22.07
CA ILE A 2 18.33 39.66 21.83
C ILE A 2 17.97 40.48 23.08
N LYS A 3 17.95 41.82 22.99
CA LYS A 3 17.59 42.73 24.09
C LYS A 3 16.09 43.10 24.04
N ARG A 4 15.44 43.34 25.18
CA ARG A 4 14.00 43.68 25.25
C ARG A 4 13.77 44.98 26.00
N MET A 5 12.87 45.81 25.48
CA MET A 5 12.56 47.14 26.00
C MET A 5 11.08 47.25 26.36
N ASN A 6 10.78 47.67 27.59
CA ASN A 6 9.43 47.80 28.13
C ASN A 6 8.99 49.26 28.24
N ILE A 7 7.68 49.50 28.19
CA ILE A 7 7.12 50.84 28.36
C ILE A 7 7.40 51.33 29.79
N THR A 8 7.82 52.57 29.91
CA THR A 8 8.14 53.22 31.20
C THR A 8 7.13 54.31 31.54
N GLU A 9 7.13 54.79 32.78
CA GLU A 9 6.26 55.91 33.19
C GLU A 9 6.54 57.19 32.39
N ASN A 10 7.80 57.40 31.98
CA ASN A 10 8.16 58.50 31.07
C ASN A 10 7.53 58.34 29.68
N ASP A 11 7.49 57.12 29.13
CA ASP A 11 6.81 56.84 27.86
C ASP A 11 5.29 57.11 27.99
N LYS A 12 4.65 56.63 29.07
CA LYS A 12 3.21 56.81 29.32
C LYS A 12 2.83 58.28 29.49
N LYS A 13 3.58 59.02 30.30
CA LYS A 13 3.37 60.47 30.49
C LYS A 13 3.53 61.21 29.16
N SER A 14 4.54 60.86 28.37
CA SER A 14 4.76 61.45 27.05
C SER A 14 3.63 61.17 26.06
N ILE A 15 2.98 60.00 26.13
CA ILE A 15 1.80 59.66 25.31
C ILE A 15 0.58 60.48 25.75
N LEU A 16 0.37 60.67 27.06
CA LEU A 16 -0.81 61.38 27.60
C LEU A 16 -0.77 62.91 27.38
N GLU A 17 0.43 63.50 27.33
CA GLU A 17 0.62 64.95 27.14
C GLU A 17 0.47 65.41 25.68
N HIS A 18 0.29 64.47 24.73
CA HIS A 18 0.27 64.76 23.30
C HIS A 18 -0.95 64.10 22.62
N GLU A 19 -1.74 64.86 21.84
CA GLU A 19 -2.87 64.30 21.08
C GLU A 19 -2.39 63.43 19.91
N CYS A 20 -3.01 62.26 19.74
CA CYS A 20 -2.74 61.37 18.60
C CYS A 20 -3.07 62.09 17.27
N PRO A 21 -2.17 62.10 16.27
CA PRO A 21 -2.47 62.72 14.99
C PRO A 21 -3.72 62.09 14.36
N LYS A 22 -4.78 62.89 14.13
CA LYS A 22 -5.98 62.41 13.45
C LYS A 22 -5.75 62.32 11.94
N ASP A 23 -5.97 61.10 11.46
CA ASP A 23 -6.09 60.64 10.08
C ASP A 23 -4.82 60.60 9.22
N SER A 24 -4.59 59.43 8.62
CA SER A 24 -3.54 59.20 7.63
C SER A 24 -4.21 58.71 6.35
N ASN A 25 -3.97 59.42 5.24
CA ASN A 25 -4.49 59.14 3.89
C ASN A 25 -3.98 57.81 3.27
N LEU A 26 -3.66 56.81 4.10
CA LEU A 26 -3.00 55.55 3.75
C LEU A 26 -3.83 54.31 4.09
N ASN A 27 -5.03 54.45 4.67
CA ASN A 27 -5.97 53.34 4.83
C ASN A 27 -6.19 52.62 3.49
N ASN A 28 -6.07 51.29 3.49
CA ASN A 28 -6.13 50.42 2.30
C ASN A 28 -5.00 50.58 1.27
N THR A 29 -3.85 51.17 1.62
CA THR A 29 -2.69 51.23 0.70
C THR A 29 -1.96 49.89 0.68
N ASN A 30 -1.89 49.24 -0.50
CA ASN A 30 -1.08 48.03 -0.68
C ASN A 30 0.40 48.42 -0.78
N PHE A 31 1.17 48.09 0.27
CA PHE A 31 2.61 48.34 0.31
C PHE A 31 3.43 47.20 -0.32
N SER A 32 2.78 46.15 -0.81
CA SER A 32 3.45 45.08 -1.54
C SER A 32 4.06 45.66 -2.79
N GLY A 33 5.38 45.70 -2.81
CA GLY A 33 6.11 46.15 -3.97
C GLY A 33 6.29 47.68 -4.11
N VAL A 34 6.38 48.41 -2.99
CA VAL A 34 6.77 49.83 -3.01
C VAL A 34 7.85 50.13 -1.97
N VAL A 35 8.75 51.09 -2.27
CA VAL A 35 9.72 51.64 -1.31
C VAL A 35 9.19 52.94 -0.73
N VAL A 36 9.34 53.10 0.58
CA VAL A 36 8.92 54.30 1.32
C VAL A 36 10.16 55.10 1.69
N ASN A 37 10.36 56.25 1.04
CA ASN A 37 11.49 57.12 1.32
C ASN A 37 11.31 57.87 2.64
N LYS A 38 12.39 57.92 3.42
CA LYS A 38 12.42 58.59 4.72
C LYS A 38 13.60 59.58 4.73
N PRO A 39 13.55 60.65 5.52
CA PRO A 39 14.68 61.56 5.64
C PRO A 39 15.97 60.89 6.16
N TRP A 40 15.83 59.79 6.91
CA TRP A 40 16.93 59.01 7.46
C TRP A 40 17.45 57.88 6.57
N GLY A 41 16.77 57.61 5.45
CA GLY A 41 17.03 56.42 4.64
C GLY A 41 15.74 55.96 3.96
N TYR A 42 15.43 54.67 4.05
CA TYR A 42 14.21 54.13 3.46
C TYR A 42 13.82 52.79 4.10
N GLU A 43 12.57 52.38 3.87
CA GLU A 43 12.07 51.06 4.24
C GLU A 43 11.18 50.52 3.12
N TYR A 44 11.03 49.22 3.07
CA TYR A 44 10.11 48.58 2.13
C TYR A 44 9.63 47.26 2.70
N LEU A 45 8.42 46.89 2.26
CA LEU A 45 7.71 45.76 2.82
C LEU A 45 8.31 44.50 2.24
N MET A 46 8.91 43.73 3.13
CA MET A 46 9.08 42.32 2.91
C MET A 46 7.66 41.70 2.95
N PHE A 47 7.35 40.87 3.91
CA PHE A 47 6.18 39.99 3.81
C PHE A 47 5.03 40.59 4.59
N GLN A 48 3.81 40.53 4.07
CA GLN A 48 2.64 41.06 4.78
C GLN A 48 1.49 40.05 4.80
N THR A 49 0.95 39.87 5.99
CA THR A 49 -0.39 39.35 6.28
C THR A 49 -1.12 40.37 7.17
N PRO A 50 -2.42 40.20 7.48
CA PRO A 50 -3.10 41.08 8.43
C PRO A 50 -2.42 41.16 9.82
N GLU A 51 -1.65 40.15 10.21
CA GLU A 51 -1.05 40.00 11.54
C GLU A 51 0.43 40.38 11.59
N VAL A 52 1.18 40.18 10.50
CA VAL A 52 2.62 40.45 10.48
C VAL A 52 3.02 41.20 9.23
N SER A 53 3.86 42.22 9.42
CA SER A 53 4.62 42.80 8.34
C SER A 53 6.10 42.70 8.64
N ILE A 54 6.85 42.05 7.75
CA ILE A 54 8.30 42.07 7.76
C ILE A 54 8.69 43.21 6.84
N TRP A 55 9.47 44.14 7.35
CA TRP A 55 10.07 45.24 6.64
C TRP A 55 11.57 45.08 6.71
N MET A 56 12.25 45.74 5.80
CA MET A 56 13.68 45.90 5.90
C MET A 56 14.00 47.36 5.72
N LEU A 57 14.86 47.81 6.62
CA LEU A 57 15.16 49.20 6.82
C LEU A 57 16.62 49.41 6.49
N TYR A 58 16.87 50.55 5.87
CA TYR A 58 18.20 51.12 5.74
C TYR A 58 18.22 52.50 6.41
N ILE A 59 19.17 52.70 7.32
CA ILE A 59 19.34 53.94 8.07
C ILE A 59 20.74 54.47 7.76
N LYS A 60 20.86 55.72 7.28
CA LYS A 60 22.14 56.34 6.93
C LYS A 60 22.98 56.66 8.18
N LYS A 61 24.31 56.59 8.07
CA LYS A 61 25.23 56.95 9.18
C LYS A 61 25.01 58.37 9.69
N GLY A 62 24.96 58.54 11.01
CA GLY A 62 24.66 59.82 11.65
C GLY A 62 23.22 60.28 11.42
N PHE A 63 22.43 59.50 10.67
CA PHE A 63 20.98 59.58 10.65
C PHE A 63 20.44 58.52 11.60
N SER A 64 19.26 58.84 12.10
CA SER A 64 18.54 58.00 13.02
C SER A 64 17.09 57.99 12.56
N THR A 65 16.38 56.91 12.89
CA THR A 65 14.91 56.95 12.81
C THR A 65 14.38 58.10 13.67
N SER A 66 13.09 58.41 13.60
CA SER A 66 12.52 59.34 14.59
C SER A 66 12.47 58.68 15.96
N MET A 67 12.54 59.43 17.05
CA MET A 67 12.14 58.91 18.35
C MET A 67 10.62 58.74 18.32
N HIS A 68 10.18 57.50 18.12
CA HIS A 68 8.80 57.18 17.88
C HIS A 68 8.39 55.92 18.65
N CYS A 69 7.09 55.79 18.88
CA CYS A 69 6.51 54.58 19.38
C CYS A 69 5.26 54.23 18.58
N HIS A 70 4.85 52.98 18.71
CA HIS A 70 3.59 52.49 18.23
C HIS A 70 2.77 52.00 19.44
N PRO A 71 1.73 52.74 19.87
CA PRO A 71 0.92 52.38 21.04
C PRO A 71 0.25 51.01 20.92
N ASN A 72 -0.08 50.57 19.72
CA ASN A 72 -0.86 49.35 19.49
C ASN A 72 -0.06 48.18 18.92
N LYS A 73 1.20 48.38 18.49
CA LYS A 73 2.04 47.32 17.86
C LYS A 73 3.40 47.12 18.54
N LYS A 74 3.92 45.89 18.47
CA LYS A 74 5.29 45.55 18.87
C LYS A 74 6.20 45.58 17.65
N THR A 75 7.43 46.01 17.85
CA THR A 75 8.44 46.12 16.79
C THR A 75 9.68 45.34 17.18
N SER A 76 10.13 44.44 16.32
CA SER A 76 11.40 43.72 16.49
C SER A 76 12.38 44.14 15.42
N LEU A 77 13.61 44.42 15.81
CA LEU A 77 14.71 44.77 14.91
C LEU A 77 15.78 43.70 15.00
N LEU A 78 16.17 43.14 13.87
CA LEU A 78 17.33 42.27 13.75
C LEU A 78 18.34 42.98 12.86
N VAL A 79 19.53 43.23 13.39
CA VAL A 79 20.61 43.82 12.59
C VAL A 79 21.16 42.73 11.69
N ILE A 80 20.74 42.80 10.43
CA ILE A 80 21.24 41.93 9.38
C ILE A 80 22.65 42.36 8.99
N SER A 81 22.97 43.64 9.15
CA SER A 81 24.32 44.17 8.91
C SER A 81 24.56 45.51 9.62
N GLY A 82 25.79 45.66 10.13
CA GLY A 82 26.29 46.86 10.79
C GLY A 82 26.12 46.85 12.30
N GLU A 83 26.37 48.00 12.91
CA GLU A 83 26.21 48.24 14.33
C GLU A 83 25.31 49.45 14.51
N ALA A 84 24.25 49.22 15.28
CA ALA A 84 23.23 50.20 15.56
C ALA A 84 23.33 50.65 17.01
N LEU A 85 23.24 51.95 17.25
CA LEU A 85 22.92 52.46 18.57
C LEU A 85 21.41 52.56 18.67
N CYS A 86 20.85 51.76 19.55
CA CYS A 86 19.44 51.79 19.87
C CYS A 86 19.25 52.57 21.17
N SER A 87 18.37 53.58 21.15
CA SER A 87 18.04 54.37 22.33
C SER A 87 16.54 54.37 22.60
N THR A 88 16.18 54.37 23.88
CA THR A 88 14.83 54.65 24.38
C THR A 88 14.82 56.01 25.08
N LEU A 89 13.70 56.40 25.72
CA LEU A 89 13.70 57.63 26.53
C LEU A 89 14.62 57.54 27.76
N ASN A 90 15.02 56.35 28.20
CA ASN A 90 15.72 56.15 29.46
C ASN A 90 17.14 55.59 29.31
N GLU A 91 17.43 54.85 28.24
CA GLU A 91 18.74 54.20 28.04
C GLU A 91 19.17 54.15 26.57
N SER A 92 20.47 53.98 26.32
CA SER A 92 21.06 53.73 24.98
C SER A 92 22.00 52.53 25.03
N PHE A 93 22.03 51.73 23.97
CA PHE A 93 22.85 50.52 23.88
C PHE A 93 23.13 50.14 22.42
N GLU A 94 24.29 49.51 22.19
CA GLU A 94 24.70 49.06 20.85
C GLU A 94 24.19 47.63 20.59
N ILE A 95 23.81 47.37 19.34
CA ILE A 95 23.48 46.03 18.83
C ILE A 95 24.22 45.79 17.52
N ARG A 96 24.82 44.60 17.37
CA ARG A 96 25.69 44.24 16.24
C ARG A 96 25.02 43.23 15.31
N GLU A 97 25.69 42.90 14.22
CA GLU A 97 25.24 41.91 13.25
C GLU A 97 24.86 40.57 13.93
N THR A 98 23.73 39.99 13.52
CA THR A 98 23.07 38.80 14.12
C THR A 98 22.47 39.01 15.51
N GLU A 99 22.50 40.24 16.03
CA GLU A 99 21.84 40.64 17.27
C GLU A 99 20.57 41.44 17.00
N GLY A 100 19.65 41.42 17.96
CA GLY A 100 18.35 42.05 17.78
C GLY A 100 17.79 42.68 19.04
N VAL A 101 16.74 43.47 18.86
CA VAL A 101 16.03 44.15 19.94
C VAL A 101 14.52 44.11 19.71
N ILE A 102 13.76 43.95 20.79
CA ILE A 102 12.29 43.96 20.76
C ILE A 102 11.78 45.13 21.60
N TYR A 103 10.97 45.98 20.98
CA TYR A 103 10.29 47.10 21.61
C TYR A 103 8.81 46.76 21.86
N ASN A 104 8.37 46.90 23.10
CA ASN A 104 6.97 46.75 23.45
C ASN A 104 6.12 47.96 23.02
N LYS A 105 4.80 47.76 23.03
CA LYS A 105 3.80 48.78 22.70
C LYS A 105 4.05 50.06 23.48
N GLY A 106 4.02 51.19 22.79
CA GLY A 106 4.22 52.52 23.38
C GLY A 106 5.66 52.82 23.81
N VAL A 107 6.64 51.94 23.59
CA VAL A 107 8.05 52.22 23.85
C VAL A 107 8.59 53.14 22.78
N PHE A 108 9.01 54.34 23.19
CA PHE A 108 9.72 55.22 22.30
C PHE A 108 11.11 54.68 22.07
N HIS A 109 11.44 54.52 20.79
CA HIS A 109 12.74 54.05 20.39
C HIS A 109 13.22 54.82 19.18
N ILE A 110 14.53 54.82 19.07
CA ILE A 110 15.26 55.36 17.95
C ILE A 110 16.41 54.42 17.64
N THR A 111 16.65 54.21 16.36
CA THR A 111 17.75 53.39 15.88
C THR A 111 18.64 54.32 15.07
N GLU A 112 19.84 54.53 15.58
CA GLU A 112 20.89 55.30 14.94
C GLU A 112 21.91 54.34 14.34
N ALA A 113 22.34 54.67 13.12
CA ALA A 113 23.42 53.96 12.51
C ALA A 113 24.76 54.50 13.02
N LEU A 114 25.51 53.68 13.76
CA LEU A 114 26.87 53.98 14.19
C LEU A 114 27.88 53.65 13.09
N SER A 115 27.62 52.57 12.37
CA SER A 115 28.44 52.15 11.26
C SER A 115 28.49 53.22 10.18
N GLU A 116 29.70 53.53 9.72
CA GLU A 116 30.02 54.53 8.68
C GLU A 116 29.11 54.49 7.45
N ASN A 117 28.60 53.30 7.12
CA ASN A 117 27.80 53.02 5.93
C ASN A 117 26.29 52.95 6.18
N GLY A 118 25.84 53.36 7.35
CA GLY A 118 24.48 53.03 7.75
C GLY A 118 24.36 51.57 8.22
N ILE A 119 23.12 51.13 8.45
CA ILE A 119 22.80 49.77 8.91
C ILE A 119 21.61 49.19 8.16
N PHE A 120 21.60 47.85 8.03
CA PHE A 120 20.44 47.10 7.53
C PHE A 120 19.78 46.33 8.64
N VAL A 121 18.48 46.58 8.79
CA VAL A 121 17.71 46.07 9.90
C VAL A 121 16.45 45.44 9.36
N MET A 122 16.30 44.14 9.61
CA MET A 122 15.02 43.48 9.43
C MET A 122 14.10 43.91 10.56
N GLU A 123 13.02 44.60 10.20
CA GLU A 123 12.00 45.03 11.14
C GLU A 123 10.78 44.13 11.01
N VAL A 124 10.28 43.61 12.12
CA VAL A 124 9.07 42.79 12.15
C VAL A 124 8.03 43.49 13.01
N GLU A 125 6.91 43.85 12.38
CA GLU A 125 5.80 44.60 12.99
C GLU A 125 4.60 43.69 13.26
N THR A 126 4.04 43.76 14.47
CA THR A 126 2.85 42.98 14.88
C THR A 126 1.91 43.77 15.81
N PRO A 127 0.62 44.01 15.44
CA PRO A 127 0.00 43.67 14.15
C PRO A 127 0.51 44.53 12.99
N SER A 128 0.15 44.15 11.76
CA SER A 128 0.49 44.90 10.54
C SER A 128 -0.28 46.22 10.47
N ASP A 129 0.21 47.25 11.16
CA ASP A 129 -0.41 48.56 11.20
C ASP A 129 0.63 49.70 11.10
N LYS A 130 0.59 50.42 9.98
CA LYS A 130 1.42 51.60 9.74
C LYS A 130 0.73 52.91 10.14
N THR A 131 -0.52 52.88 10.58
CA THR A 131 -1.32 54.09 10.86
C THR A 131 -1.13 54.62 12.28
N ASP A 132 -0.80 53.75 13.23
CA ASP A 132 -0.69 54.10 14.66
C ASP A 132 0.73 54.46 15.09
N LEU A 133 1.17 55.71 14.84
CA LEU A 133 2.52 56.19 15.13
C LEU A 133 2.50 57.47 16.00
N PHE A 134 3.20 57.43 17.13
CA PHE A 134 3.50 58.62 17.95
C PHE A 134 4.96 59.03 17.76
N ARG A 135 5.20 60.32 17.52
CA ARG A 135 6.56 60.85 17.25
C ARG A 135 6.88 62.04 18.15
N LEU A 136 7.72 61.80 19.16
CA LEU A 136 8.10 62.81 20.16
C LEU A 136 9.24 63.72 19.70
N LYS A 137 10.30 63.14 19.12
CA LYS A 137 11.45 63.91 18.66
C LYS A 137 11.81 63.50 17.25
N ASP A 138 11.94 64.50 16.40
CA ASP A 138 12.36 64.31 15.02
C ASP A 138 13.24 65.47 14.57
N LYS A 139 14.51 65.16 14.29
CA LYS A 139 15.47 66.12 13.73
C LYS A 139 15.09 66.65 12.35
N TYR A 140 14.10 66.04 11.69
CA TYR A 140 13.57 66.46 10.39
C TYR A 140 12.29 67.31 10.50
N LYS A 141 11.95 67.84 11.68
CA LYS A 141 10.80 68.73 11.91
C LYS A 141 9.42 68.08 11.60
N ARG A 142 9.27 66.78 11.87
CA ARG A 142 7.99 66.03 11.71
C ARG A 142 7.41 65.52 13.02
N VAL A 143 7.78 66.15 14.13
CA VAL A 143 7.20 65.88 15.46
C VAL A 143 5.67 65.94 15.36
N MET A 144 4.99 64.95 15.92
CA MET A 144 3.52 64.82 15.92
C MET A 144 2.83 64.84 14.53
N LYS A 145 3.53 64.47 13.45
CA LYS A 145 2.92 64.27 12.11
C LYS A 145 2.80 62.78 11.76
N ALA A 146 1.67 62.39 11.15
CA ALA A 146 1.43 61.04 10.63
C ALA A 146 2.47 60.61 9.58
N TYR A 147 2.44 59.33 9.15
CA TYR A 147 3.33 58.88 8.09
C TYR A 147 3.12 59.65 6.78
N THR A 148 4.20 59.66 6.00
CA THR A 148 4.42 60.39 4.75
C THR A 148 3.21 60.49 3.81
N GLU A 149 3.01 61.67 3.19
CA GLU A 149 2.11 61.86 2.04
C GLU A 149 2.44 60.87 0.89
N LYS A 150 1.42 60.41 0.13
CA LYS A 150 1.56 59.45 -1.00
C LYS A 150 2.69 59.82 -1.98
N LYS A 151 3.04 61.10 -2.09
CA LYS A 151 4.17 61.62 -2.89
C LYS A 151 5.55 61.03 -2.53
N ASN A 152 5.72 60.42 -1.35
CA ASN A 152 6.97 59.80 -0.91
C ASN A 152 6.98 58.26 -1.08
N ILE A 153 5.87 57.68 -1.55
CA ILE A 153 5.76 56.28 -1.94
C ILE A 153 6.15 56.19 -3.41
N THR A 154 7.11 55.34 -3.73
CA THR A 154 7.52 55.14 -5.11
C THR A 154 7.14 53.73 -5.56
N ASN A 155 6.41 53.62 -6.68
CA ASN A 155 5.97 52.35 -7.31
C ASN A 155 7.13 51.55 -7.95
N LYS A 156 8.36 51.73 -7.47
CA LYS A 156 9.55 51.02 -7.93
C LYS A 156 10.10 50.23 -6.75
N ILE A 157 9.88 48.92 -6.77
CA ILE A 157 10.66 47.97 -5.97
C ILE A 157 12.08 48.04 -6.50
N TYR A 158 12.95 48.76 -5.82
CA TYR A 158 14.34 48.38 -5.89
C TYR A 158 14.49 47.20 -4.93
N ASN A 159 14.84 46.04 -5.47
CA ASN A 159 15.13 44.78 -4.77
C ASN A 159 15.78 45.06 -3.42
N TYR A 160 15.15 44.62 -2.34
CA TYR A 160 15.80 44.43 -1.06
C TYR A 160 15.05 43.22 -0.38
N HIS A 161 15.61 42.59 0.66
CA HIS A 161 15.65 41.17 1.11
C HIS A 161 14.62 40.53 2.11
N TYR A 162 13.96 39.40 1.78
CA TYR A 162 13.07 38.60 2.69
C TYR A 162 13.83 37.40 3.30
N LEU A 163 13.65 37.09 4.60
CA LEU A 163 14.61 36.30 5.40
C LEU A 163 13.97 35.50 6.58
N PHE A 164 14.21 34.19 6.73
CA PHE A 164 14.02 33.39 7.96
C PHE A 164 15.06 32.27 8.07
N LEU A 165 15.57 32.05 9.29
CA LEU A 165 16.82 31.37 9.65
C LEU A 165 16.56 30.25 10.69
N ASN A 166 17.05 29.01 10.49
CA ASN A 166 17.09 27.97 11.56
C ASN A 166 18.37 28.08 12.41
N GLU A 167 18.40 27.38 13.56
CA GLU A 167 19.40 27.38 14.66
C GLU A 167 20.87 27.12 14.26
N ASN A 168 21.10 26.79 12.99
CA ASN A 168 22.39 26.92 12.34
C ASN A 168 22.23 27.94 11.19
N ILE A 169 22.33 29.23 11.50
CA ILE A 169 22.27 30.34 10.51
C ILE A 169 23.24 30.08 9.35
N ASN A 170 24.29 29.31 9.60
CA ASN A 170 25.32 28.98 8.61
C ASN A 170 24.91 27.93 7.55
N ASN A 171 23.75 27.25 7.67
CA ASN A 171 23.23 26.27 6.69
C ASN A 171 21.73 25.88 6.94
N SER A 172 20.78 26.82 6.85
CA SER A 172 19.35 26.58 7.08
C SER A 172 18.46 26.75 5.84
N THR A 173 17.40 25.96 5.70
CA THR A 173 16.33 26.16 4.70
C THR A 173 14.97 26.25 5.38
N ASN A 174 14.21 27.30 5.13
CA ASN A 174 12.86 27.52 5.67
C ASN A 174 11.85 27.70 4.53
N ILE A 175 10.66 27.09 4.63
CA ILE A 175 9.66 27.10 3.55
C ILE A 175 8.50 28.05 3.92
N PHE A 176 8.13 28.92 2.99
CA PHE A 176 7.03 29.88 3.09
C PHE A 176 6.15 29.79 1.84
N GLY A 177 5.18 28.88 1.86
CA GLY A 177 4.29 28.63 0.71
C GLY A 177 5.08 28.25 -0.55
N LYS A 178 5.01 29.11 -1.58
CA LYS A 178 5.74 28.96 -2.85
C LYS A 178 7.21 29.40 -2.80
N TYR A 179 7.70 29.91 -1.69
CA TYR A 179 9.09 30.33 -1.55
C TYR A 179 9.81 29.52 -0.47
N LYS A 180 11.13 29.44 -0.56
CA LYS A 180 12.00 28.93 0.51
C LYS A 180 13.17 29.87 0.71
N ILE A 181 13.58 30.07 1.95
CA ILE A 181 14.72 30.90 2.33
C ILE A 181 15.84 29.96 2.75
N VAL A 182 16.94 29.97 2.01
CA VAL A 182 18.11 29.13 2.22
C VAL A 182 19.29 30.00 2.61
N ILE A 183 19.98 29.63 3.67
CA ILE A 183 21.06 30.44 4.22
C ILE A 183 22.23 29.51 4.37
N ARG A 184 23.25 29.68 3.55
CA ARG A 184 24.27 28.64 3.31
C ARG A 184 25.62 29.28 3.05
N THR A 185 26.65 28.63 3.58
CA THR A 185 28.04 29.04 3.35
C THR A 185 28.65 28.21 2.23
N PHE A 186 29.26 28.87 1.25
CA PHE A 186 29.91 28.25 0.09
C PHE A 186 31.42 28.53 0.14
N LYS A 187 32.22 27.48 -0.03
CA LYS A 187 33.69 27.57 0.02
C LYS A 187 34.35 27.58 -1.36
N ASN A 188 33.64 27.14 -2.41
CA ASN A 188 34.15 27.13 -3.78
C ASN A 188 33.03 27.47 -4.79
N SER A 189 33.42 28.00 -5.94
CA SER A 189 32.51 28.58 -6.92
C SER A 189 31.65 27.55 -7.65
N GLU A 190 32.18 26.35 -7.89
CA GLU A 190 31.43 25.26 -8.51
C GLU A 190 30.24 24.83 -7.66
N THR A 191 30.43 24.68 -6.35
CA THR A 191 29.33 24.32 -5.44
C THR A 191 28.29 25.43 -5.34
N LEU A 192 28.69 26.70 -5.34
CA LEU A 192 27.78 27.85 -5.36
C LEU A 192 26.91 27.85 -6.62
N ILE A 193 27.53 27.84 -7.81
CA ILE A 193 26.82 27.88 -9.10
C ILE A 193 25.83 26.71 -9.19
N LYS A 194 26.31 25.49 -8.92
CA LYS A 194 25.48 24.27 -8.97
C LYS A 194 24.31 24.30 -7.98
N ASN A 195 24.51 24.81 -6.76
CA ASN A 195 23.43 24.89 -5.77
C ASN A 195 22.40 25.95 -6.15
N VAL A 196 22.84 27.13 -6.57
CA VAL A 196 21.95 28.23 -6.95
C VAL A 196 21.12 27.85 -8.19
N GLU A 197 21.70 27.15 -9.15
CA GLU A 197 20.97 26.60 -10.30
C GLU A 197 19.85 25.65 -9.89
N ASN A 198 20.12 24.76 -8.94
CA ASN A 198 19.17 23.76 -8.47
C ASN A 198 18.11 24.32 -7.52
N LEU A 199 18.43 25.33 -6.73
CA LEU A 199 17.55 25.86 -5.70
C LEU A 199 16.40 26.71 -6.25
N GLY A 200 16.50 27.20 -7.50
CA GLY A 200 15.49 28.11 -8.07
C GLY A 200 15.58 29.51 -7.47
N LEU A 201 16.81 30.04 -7.37
CA LEU A 201 17.07 31.37 -6.80
C LEU A 201 16.27 32.47 -7.50
N ASN A 202 15.53 33.23 -6.70
CA ASN A 202 14.96 34.51 -7.10
C ASN A 202 15.88 35.65 -6.68
N ILE A 203 16.26 35.69 -5.39
CA ILE A 203 17.08 36.77 -4.82
C ILE A 203 18.13 36.17 -3.88
N GLY A 204 19.41 36.46 -4.13
CA GLY A 204 20.54 36.12 -3.26
C GLY A 204 21.07 37.34 -2.51
N ILE A 205 21.66 37.14 -1.33
CA ILE A 205 22.27 38.16 -0.48
C ILE A 205 23.61 37.63 -0.02
N VAL A 206 24.67 38.42 -0.13
CA VAL A 206 25.92 38.08 0.54
C VAL A 206 25.83 38.54 1.99
N LEU A 207 25.81 37.59 2.92
CA LEU A 207 25.86 37.87 4.35
C LEU A 207 27.30 37.99 4.87
N SER A 208 28.26 37.31 4.24
CA SER A 208 29.70 37.49 4.50
C SER A 208 30.55 36.93 3.36
N GLY A 209 31.79 37.39 3.17
CA GLY A 209 32.72 36.91 2.12
C GLY A 209 32.54 37.58 0.75
N GLU A 210 33.23 37.08 -0.29
CA GLU A 210 33.29 37.74 -1.62
C GLU A 210 33.19 36.76 -2.80
N ILE A 211 32.49 37.19 -3.86
CA ILE A 211 32.37 36.47 -5.13
C ILE A 211 32.85 37.37 -6.28
N TYR A 212 33.81 36.87 -7.07
CA TYR A 212 34.33 37.54 -8.27
C TYR A 212 33.62 37.07 -9.53
N ASN A 213 33.02 37.96 -10.30
CA ASN A 213 32.62 37.69 -11.68
C ASN A 213 33.46 38.60 -12.61
N PRO A 214 33.95 38.12 -13.79
CA PRO A 214 34.65 38.94 -14.78
C PRO A 214 33.99 40.29 -15.12
N GLU A 215 32.67 40.39 -14.92
CA GLU A 215 31.87 41.60 -15.18
C GLU A 215 31.60 42.45 -13.92
N LYS A 216 31.69 41.89 -12.70
CA LYS A 216 31.41 42.61 -11.42
C LYS A 216 31.86 41.84 -10.16
N LYS A 217 32.43 42.53 -9.14
CA LYS A 217 32.67 41.97 -7.79
C LYS A 217 31.40 42.07 -6.93
N ILE A 218 31.03 41.01 -6.22
CA ILE A 218 29.81 40.91 -5.37
C ILE A 218 30.26 40.73 -3.90
N GLU A 219 29.91 41.67 -3.02
CA GLU A 219 30.39 41.82 -1.64
C GLU A 219 29.26 41.79 -0.61
N ILE A 220 29.59 41.86 0.68
CA ILE A 220 28.65 41.78 1.81
C ILE A 220 27.53 42.83 1.69
N GLY A 221 26.27 42.41 1.87
CA GLY A 221 25.06 43.21 1.71
C GLY A 221 24.52 43.27 0.28
N ASP A 222 25.28 42.80 -0.72
CA ASP A 222 24.85 42.84 -2.12
C ASP A 222 23.75 41.81 -2.43
N ILE A 223 22.79 42.27 -3.23
CA ILE A 223 21.81 41.42 -3.89
C ILE A 223 22.40 40.87 -5.18
N PHE A 224 22.22 39.58 -5.43
CA PHE A 224 22.51 38.98 -6.71
C PHE A 224 21.39 38.07 -7.17
N GLU A 225 21.16 38.03 -8.48
CA GLU A 225 20.26 37.10 -9.14
C GLU A 225 21.07 35.96 -9.79
N LYS A 226 20.39 34.92 -10.28
CA LYS A 226 21.05 33.74 -10.86
C LYS A 226 22.05 34.09 -11.98
N SER A 227 21.71 35.05 -12.85
CA SER A 227 22.54 35.48 -13.99
C SER A 227 23.89 36.06 -13.56
N ASN A 228 23.99 36.64 -12.37
CA ASN A 228 25.20 37.26 -11.86
C ASN A 228 26.29 36.26 -11.43
N LEU A 229 25.99 34.95 -11.41
CA LEU A 229 26.94 33.92 -11.03
C LEU A 229 27.66 33.24 -12.22
N ASN A 230 27.36 33.64 -13.46
CA ASN A 230 28.04 33.10 -14.64
C ASN A 230 29.54 33.40 -14.59
N LYS A 231 30.39 32.37 -14.60
CA LYS A 231 31.86 32.48 -14.45
C LYS A 231 32.33 33.03 -13.09
N ALA A 232 31.49 32.99 -12.06
CA ALA A 232 31.84 33.45 -10.73
C ALA A 232 32.98 32.62 -10.09
N LYS A 233 33.87 33.27 -9.36
CA LYS A 233 34.94 32.70 -8.55
C LYS A 233 34.80 33.13 -7.09
N ILE A 234 34.69 32.20 -6.16
CA ILE A 234 34.71 32.51 -4.73
C ILE A 234 36.15 32.85 -4.35
N ILE A 235 36.36 34.06 -3.81
CA ILE A 235 37.68 34.52 -3.34
C ILE A 235 37.92 34.04 -1.90
N SER A 236 36.88 34.07 -1.06
CA SER A 236 36.87 33.60 0.33
C SER A 236 35.52 32.96 0.67
N PRO A 237 35.43 32.03 1.66
CA PRO A 237 34.16 31.42 2.03
C PRO A 237 33.04 32.46 2.18
N VAL A 238 31.98 32.30 1.39
CA VAL A 238 30.89 33.27 1.27
C VAL A 238 29.63 32.71 1.90
N LYS A 239 29.06 33.42 2.87
CA LYS A 239 27.77 33.08 3.46
C LYS A 239 26.69 33.83 2.72
N LEU A 240 25.71 33.11 2.23
CA LEU A 240 24.65 33.66 1.40
C LEU A 240 23.30 33.43 2.03
N LEU A 241 22.40 34.35 1.75
CA LEU A 241 20.98 34.12 1.87
C LEU A 241 20.33 34.05 0.51
N LEU A 242 19.45 33.10 0.31
CA LEU A 242 18.85 32.79 -0.97
C LEU A 242 17.34 32.69 -0.74
N LEU A 243 16.58 33.65 -1.27
CA LEU A 243 15.15 33.50 -1.47
C LEU A 243 14.94 32.77 -2.79
N CYS A 244 14.36 31.58 -2.71
CA CYS A 244 14.17 30.70 -3.84
C CYS A 244 12.68 30.44 -4.07
N GLU A 245 12.22 30.48 -5.31
CA GLU A 245 10.88 30.03 -5.67
C GLU A 245 10.85 28.51 -5.82
N ARG A 246 9.86 27.88 -5.21
CA ARG A 246 9.56 26.48 -5.34
C ARG A 246 8.70 26.29 -6.58
N LYS A 247 9.32 25.86 -7.67
CA LYS A 247 8.66 25.67 -8.97
C LYS A 247 8.14 24.24 -9.09
N ASN A 248 7.05 24.06 -9.83
CA ASN A 248 6.40 22.75 -10.06
C ASN A 248 5.98 22.04 -8.76
N LEU A 249 5.39 22.81 -7.83
CA LEU A 249 4.81 22.25 -6.63
C LEU A 249 3.63 21.35 -6.98
N ILE A 250 3.71 20.11 -6.52
CA ILE A 250 2.61 19.14 -6.58
C ILE A 250 2.24 18.77 -5.15
N ARG A 251 0.95 18.57 -4.88
CA ARG A 251 0.52 18.02 -3.59
C ARG A 251 0.93 16.55 -3.52
N LEU A 252 1.44 16.11 -2.38
CA LEU A 252 1.98 14.76 -2.23
C LEU A 252 0.96 13.67 -2.61
N SER A 253 -0.31 13.84 -2.24
CA SER A 253 -1.35 12.89 -2.64
C SER A 253 -1.56 12.81 -4.16
N ASP A 254 -1.44 13.93 -4.88
CA ASP A 254 -1.55 13.94 -6.36
C ASP A 254 -0.35 13.18 -6.97
N TYR A 255 0.84 13.38 -6.41
CA TYR A 255 2.04 12.64 -6.81
C TYR A 255 1.88 11.13 -6.59
N VAL A 256 1.38 10.71 -5.42
CA VAL A 256 1.15 9.29 -5.09
C VAL A 256 0.22 8.64 -6.13
N ILE A 257 -0.93 9.26 -6.39
CA ILE A 257 -1.92 8.71 -7.33
C ILE A 257 -1.37 8.69 -8.77
N SER A 258 -0.78 9.79 -9.24
CA SER A 258 -0.16 9.82 -10.57
C SER A 258 1.02 8.86 -10.71
N PHE A 259 1.78 8.60 -9.64
CA PHE A 259 2.85 7.61 -9.64
C PHE A 259 2.30 6.19 -9.86
N LEU A 260 1.25 5.81 -9.12
CA LEU A 260 0.62 4.49 -9.22
C LEU A 260 -0.03 4.28 -10.59
N GLU A 261 -0.74 5.29 -11.09
CA GLU A 261 -1.32 5.31 -12.44
C GLU A 261 -0.25 5.05 -13.52
N LYS A 262 0.90 5.76 -13.45
CA LYS A 262 2.03 5.58 -14.36
C LYS A 262 2.68 4.19 -14.27
N LYS A 263 2.52 3.50 -13.13
CA LYS A 263 2.93 2.11 -12.93
C LYS A 263 1.87 1.09 -13.39
N GLY A 264 0.74 1.55 -13.92
CA GLY A 264 -0.35 0.68 -14.37
C GLY A 264 -1.33 0.28 -13.27
N ILE A 265 -1.13 0.75 -12.03
CA ILE A 265 -1.99 0.44 -10.89
C ILE A 265 -3.14 1.47 -10.87
N LYS A 266 -4.22 1.13 -11.55
CA LYS A 266 -5.34 2.06 -11.83
C LYS A 266 -6.62 1.71 -11.07
N ASP A 267 -6.89 0.43 -10.85
CA ASP A 267 -8.06 -0.04 -10.12
C ASP A 267 -7.77 0.00 -8.62
N VAL A 268 -8.57 0.78 -7.87
CA VAL A 268 -8.39 0.97 -6.43
C VAL A 268 -9.65 0.61 -5.68
N PHE A 269 -9.54 -0.35 -4.76
CA PHE A 269 -10.63 -0.79 -3.89
C PHE A 269 -10.57 0.00 -2.59
N LEU A 270 -11.63 0.73 -2.23
CA LEU A 270 -11.55 1.66 -1.11
C LEU A 270 -12.84 1.83 -0.31
N VAL A 271 -12.65 2.27 0.93
CA VAL A 271 -13.68 2.91 1.76
C VAL A 271 -13.19 4.30 2.13
N SER A 272 -14.07 5.30 2.05
CA SER A 272 -13.74 6.69 2.33
C SER A 272 -13.59 6.97 3.82
N GLY A 273 -12.78 7.97 4.18
CA GLY A 273 -12.67 8.41 5.57
C GLY A 273 -11.83 9.68 5.75
N GLY A 274 -12.02 10.35 6.88
CA GLY A 274 -11.49 11.70 7.14
C GLY A 274 -9.96 11.80 7.05
N ASN A 275 -9.23 10.79 7.51
CA ASN A 275 -7.77 10.78 7.45
C ASN A 275 -7.21 10.38 6.08
N LEU A 276 -8.06 10.09 5.09
CA LEU A 276 -7.69 9.74 3.71
C LEU A 276 -8.07 10.84 2.70
N MET A 277 -8.62 11.98 3.15
CA MET A 277 -9.35 12.92 2.29
C MET A 277 -8.57 13.48 1.11
N TYR A 278 -7.28 13.77 1.28
CA TYR A 278 -6.47 14.32 0.20
C TYR A 278 -6.15 13.26 -0.86
N LEU A 279 -5.93 12.00 -0.45
CA LEU A 279 -5.79 10.89 -1.38
C LEU A 279 -7.10 10.61 -2.13
N LEU A 280 -8.26 10.72 -1.47
CA LEU A 280 -9.55 10.59 -2.16
C LEU A 280 -9.76 11.68 -3.21
N GLU A 281 -9.43 12.93 -2.89
CA GLU A 281 -9.50 14.02 -3.85
C GLU A 281 -8.54 13.79 -5.03
N SER A 282 -7.31 13.37 -4.77
CA SER A 282 -6.34 13.02 -5.81
C SER A 282 -6.80 11.88 -6.72
N THR A 283 -7.44 10.85 -6.15
CA THR A 283 -8.06 9.77 -6.92
C THR A 283 -9.22 10.27 -7.76
N ARG A 284 -10.08 11.15 -7.22
CA ARG A 284 -11.24 11.70 -7.93
C ARG A 284 -10.85 12.57 -9.13
N ILE A 285 -9.79 13.39 -9.00
CA ILE A 285 -9.35 14.28 -10.08
C ILE A 285 -8.56 13.54 -11.17
N ASN A 286 -7.90 12.42 -10.84
CA ASN A 286 -7.20 11.61 -11.83
C ASN A 286 -8.19 10.71 -12.58
N LYS A 287 -8.59 11.14 -13.78
CA LYS A 287 -9.56 10.44 -14.63
C LYS A 287 -9.11 9.05 -15.11
N ASN A 288 -7.84 8.70 -14.96
CA ASN A 288 -7.30 7.40 -15.33
C ASN A 288 -7.32 6.38 -14.19
N MET A 289 -7.71 6.81 -12.98
CA MET A 289 -7.96 5.92 -11.86
C MET A 289 -9.40 5.42 -11.89
N ASN A 290 -9.58 4.16 -11.52
CA ASN A 290 -10.87 3.50 -11.41
C ASN A 290 -11.13 3.20 -9.93
N PRO A 291 -11.81 4.08 -9.17
CA PRO A 291 -12.18 3.80 -7.80
C PRO A 291 -13.37 2.84 -7.73
N ILE A 292 -13.21 1.74 -7.01
CA ILE A 292 -14.27 0.81 -6.62
C ILE A 292 -14.54 1.05 -5.13
N CYS A 293 -15.63 1.75 -4.84
CA CYS A 293 -16.05 2.02 -3.47
C CYS A 293 -16.76 0.79 -2.88
N ASN A 294 -16.11 0.14 -1.94
CA ASN A 294 -16.69 -0.94 -1.13
C ASN A 294 -17.46 -0.34 0.07
N HIS A 295 -18.22 -1.19 0.76
CA HIS A 295 -18.93 -0.82 1.98
C HIS A 295 -18.18 -1.25 3.26
N HIS A 296 -17.11 -2.05 3.15
CA HIS A 296 -16.27 -2.44 4.28
C HIS A 296 -14.80 -2.65 3.86
N GLU A 297 -13.83 -2.27 4.70
CA GLU A 297 -12.41 -2.32 4.33
C GLU A 297 -11.86 -3.74 4.20
N GLN A 298 -12.44 -4.70 4.93
CA GLN A 298 -12.17 -6.13 4.71
C GLN A 298 -12.47 -6.50 3.25
N ALA A 299 -13.61 -6.05 2.71
CA ALA A 299 -13.99 -6.31 1.33
C ALA A 299 -13.04 -5.59 0.36
N SER A 300 -12.59 -4.38 0.64
CA SER A 300 -11.58 -3.71 -0.18
C SER A 300 -10.28 -4.50 -0.28
N ALA A 301 -9.76 -5.00 0.84
CA ALA A 301 -8.54 -5.82 0.85
C ALA A 301 -8.76 -7.17 0.14
N MET A 302 -9.90 -7.84 0.36
CA MET A 302 -10.23 -9.11 -0.32
C MET A 302 -10.47 -8.94 -1.82
N ALA A 303 -11.05 -7.82 -2.25
CA ALA A 303 -11.20 -7.50 -3.66
C ALA A 303 -9.85 -7.19 -4.32
N ALA A 304 -8.96 -6.46 -3.64
CA ALA A 304 -7.59 -6.29 -4.10
C ALA A 304 -6.84 -7.64 -4.23
N GLU A 305 -7.06 -8.58 -3.31
CA GLU A 305 -6.54 -9.94 -3.41
C GLU A 305 -7.12 -10.69 -4.62
N GLY A 306 -8.44 -10.66 -4.82
CA GLY A 306 -9.11 -11.28 -5.98
C GLY A 306 -8.62 -10.71 -7.32
N TYR A 307 -8.43 -9.39 -7.39
CA TYR A 307 -7.83 -8.71 -8.54
C TYR A 307 -6.43 -9.23 -8.82
N SER A 308 -5.57 -9.27 -7.80
CA SER A 308 -4.19 -9.73 -7.93
C SER A 308 -4.11 -11.20 -8.39
N LYS A 309 -4.94 -12.08 -7.83
CA LYS A 309 -5.03 -13.49 -8.26
C LYS A 309 -5.44 -13.61 -9.74
N MET A 310 -6.35 -12.75 -10.19
CA MET A 310 -6.83 -12.77 -11.58
C MET A 310 -5.76 -12.28 -12.56
N THR A 311 -5.16 -11.13 -12.30
CA THR A 311 -4.27 -10.43 -13.23
C THR A 311 -2.80 -10.87 -13.13
N GLY A 312 -2.38 -11.36 -11.95
CA GLY A 312 -0.97 -11.52 -11.61
C GLY A 312 -0.27 -10.21 -11.24
N GLU A 313 -1.00 -9.10 -11.23
CA GLU A 313 -0.49 -7.75 -10.92
C GLU A 313 -0.73 -7.38 -9.45
N THR A 314 -0.16 -6.27 -9.01
CA THR A 314 -0.34 -5.76 -7.64
C THR A 314 -1.77 -5.27 -7.42
N GLY A 315 -2.52 -5.92 -6.52
CA GLY A 315 -3.82 -5.42 -6.06
C GLY A 315 -3.66 -4.16 -5.21
N PHE A 316 -4.56 -3.17 -5.35
CA PHE A 316 -4.45 -1.89 -4.65
C PHE A 316 -5.68 -1.58 -3.79
N ALA A 317 -5.46 -1.46 -2.48
CA ALA A 317 -6.48 -1.07 -1.51
C ALA A 317 -6.15 0.28 -0.84
N MET A 318 -7.18 1.09 -0.61
CA MET A 318 -7.07 2.36 0.11
C MET A 318 -8.07 2.41 1.28
N VAL A 319 -7.57 2.71 2.48
CA VAL A 319 -8.38 2.71 3.71
C VAL A 319 -8.05 3.91 4.59
N THR A 320 -8.97 4.35 5.45
CA THR A 320 -8.68 5.43 6.42
C THR A 320 -7.85 4.91 7.60
N SER A 321 -7.55 5.78 8.57
CA SER A 321 -6.84 5.44 9.80
C SER A 321 -7.67 4.56 10.74
N GLY A 322 -7.06 4.14 11.85
CA GLY A 322 -7.79 3.55 12.98
C GLY A 322 -8.64 2.34 12.56
N PRO A 323 -9.97 2.40 12.71
CA PRO A 323 -10.86 1.29 12.37
C PRO A 323 -10.73 0.85 10.91
N GLY A 324 -10.52 1.78 9.97
CA GLY A 324 -10.40 1.42 8.56
C GLY A 324 -9.17 0.56 8.28
N GLY A 325 -8.03 0.94 8.87
CA GLY A 325 -6.81 0.14 8.84
C GLY A 325 -7.00 -1.24 9.48
N THR A 326 -7.65 -1.33 10.65
CA THR A 326 -7.84 -2.60 11.35
C THR A 326 -8.84 -3.54 10.67
N ASN A 327 -9.88 -3.00 10.02
CA ASN A 327 -10.87 -3.78 9.28
C ASN A 327 -10.28 -4.47 8.03
N ALA A 328 -9.23 -3.89 7.43
CA ALA A 328 -8.59 -4.45 6.24
C ALA A 328 -7.70 -5.69 6.52
N ILE A 329 -7.34 -5.92 7.78
CA ILE A 329 -6.26 -6.84 8.18
C ILE A 329 -6.51 -8.28 7.69
N THR A 330 -7.75 -8.78 7.76
CA THR A 330 -8.07 -10.16 7.34
C THR A 330 -7.77 -10.38 5.85
N GLY A 331 -8.12 -9.42 4.99
CA GLY A 331 -7.80 -9.51 3.55
C GLY A 331 -6.30 -9.40 3.29
N VAL A 332 -5.58 -8.56 4.05
CA VAL A 332 -4.11 -8.47 3.97
C VAL A 332 -3.45 -9.78 4.41
N ALA A 333 -3.92 -10.41 5.48
CA ALA A 333 -3.44 -11.71 5.93
C ALA A 333 -3.69 -12.81 4.89
N GLY A 334 -4.85 -12.78 4.21
CA GLY A 334 -5.15 -13.66 3.07
C GLY A 334 -4.10 -13.52 1.97
N ALA A 335 -3.86 -12.29 1.51
CA ALA A 335 -2.84 -12.00 0.50
C ALA A 335 -1.42 -12.38 0.92
N TRP A 336 -1.06 -12.22 2.20
CA TRP A 336 0.23 -12.68 2.74
C TRP A 336 0.40 -14.19 2.64
N ILE A 337 -0.58 -14.95 3.14
CA ILE A 337 -0.48 -16.42 3.21
C ILE A 337 -0.49 -17.03 1.80
N ASP A 338 -1.31 -16.48 0.90
CA ASP A 338 -1.40 -16.93 -0.50
C ASP A 338 -0.34 -16.32 -1.42
N SER A 339 0.51 -15.42 -0.89
CA SER A 339 1.62 -14.79 -1.62
C SER A 339 1.19 -13.94 -2.81
N ASN A 340 0.14 -13.14 -2.62
CA ASN A 340 -0.37 -12.22 -3.64
C ASN A 340 0.24 -10.81 -3.44
N PRO A 341 0.80 -10.20 -4.50
CA PRO A 341 1.29 -8.82 -4.41
C PRO A 341 0.13 -7.86 -4.16
N MET A 342 0.24 -7.06 -3.10
CA MET A 342 -0.79 -6.10 -2.73
C MET A 342 -0.15 -4.83 -2.16
N LEU A 343 -0.64 -3.67 -2.57
CA LEU A 343 -0.34 -2.39 -1.95
C LEU A 343 -1.56 -1.92 -1.16
N VAL A 344 -1.35 -1.64 0.13
CA VAL A 344 -2.34 -0.95 0.96
C VAL A 344 -1.81 0.44 1.29
N ILE A 345 -2.59 1.46 0.97
CA ILE A 345 -2.32 2.84 1.43
C ILE A 345 -3.38 3.20 2.46
N SER A 346 -2.94 3.52 3.67
CA SER A 346 -3.82 4.04 4.71
C SER A 346 -3.62 5.53 4.97
N GLY A 347 -4.70 6.21 5.31
CA GLY A 347 -4.65 7.53 5.93
C GLY A 347 -4.27 7.44 7.41
N GLN A 348 -3.74 8.54 7.96
CA GLN A 348 -3.45 8.66 9.39
C GLN A 348 -3.76 10.08 9.91
N SER A 349 -4.01 10.22 11.21
CA SER A 349 -4.05 11.53 11.89
C SER A 349 -2.74 12.31 11.66
N TYR A 350 -2.71 13.59 12.01
CA TYR A 350 -1.52 14.42 11.82
C TYR A 350 -0.28 13.75 12.43
N SER A 351 0.86 13.79 11.75
CA SER A 351 2.09 13.10 12.20
C SER A 351 2.56 13.55 13.59
N THR A 352 2.23 14.79 14.00
CA THR A 352 2.48 15.38 15.32
C THR A 352 1.46 14.95 16.39
N GLN A 353 0.33 14.39 15.97
CA GLN A 353 -0.72 13.82 16.82
C GLN A 353 -0.65 12.29 16.83
N THR A 354 0.50 11.70 16.48
CA THR A 354 0.70 10.26 16.60
C THR A 354 1.49 9.92 17.86
N ILE A 355 1.22 8.76 18.48
CA ILE A 355 1.90 8.29 19.68
C ILE A 355 3.42 8.22 19.49
N GLY A 356 3.89 7.92 18.28
CA GLY A 356 5.31 7.76 18.01
C GLY A 356 5.96 6.75 18.96
N LYS A 357 6.87 7.23 19.82
CA LYS A 357 7.55 6.43 20.86
C LYS A 357 7.10 6.78 22.29
N SER A 358 5.98 7.50 22.44
CA SER A 358 5.50 8.00 23.75
C SER A 358 5.04 6.92 24.72
N GLY A 359 4.72 5.71 24.23
CA GLY A 359 4.12 4.64 25.03
C GLY A 359 2.61 4.81 25.27
N LEU A 360 1.99 5.88 24.78
CA LEU A 360 0.54 6.07 24.82
C LEU A 360 -0.18 5.03 23.94
N ARG A 361 -1.42 4.69 24.31
CA ARG A 361 -2.28 3.83 23.47
C ARG A 361 -2.85 4.57 22.26
N GLN A 362 -3.13 5.87 22.41
CA GLN A 362 -3.66 6.75 21.38
C GLN A 362 -3.37 8.21 21.75
N LEU A 363 -3.10 9.05 20.75
CA LEU A 363 -2.98 10.52 20.88
C LEU A 363 -3.93 11.23 19.91
N GLY A 364 -3.98 10.79 18.67
CA GLY A 364 -4.81 11.37 17.61
C GLY A 364 -6.21 10.75 17.54
N VAL A 365 -7.17 11.51 17.01
CA VAL A 365 -8.53 11.00 16.76
C VAL A 365 -8.49 9.93 15.68
N GLN A 366 -9.07 8.77 15.97
CA GLN A 366 -9.01 7.57 15.11
C GLN A 366 -7.58 7.15 14.77
N GLU A 367 -6.61 7.44 15.63
CA GLU A 367 -5.25 6.95 15.48
C GLU A 367 -5.14 5.50 15.93
N ILE A 368 -4.41 4.68 15.18
CA ILE A 368 -3.86 3.40 15.65
C ILE A 368 -2.48 3.21 15.03
N ASN A 369 -1.56 2.56 15.75
CA ASN A 369 -0.25 2.19 15.21
C ASN A 369 -0.38 0.98 14.27
N ILE A 370 -0.97 1.21 13.10
CA ILE A 370 -1.27 0.18 12.12
C ILE A 370 0.00 -0.51 11.62
N VAL A 371 1.09 0.23 11.48
CA VAL A 371 2.40 -0.29 11.01
C VAL A 371 2.86 -1.46 11.88
N ASN A 372 2.80 -1.34 13.21
CA ASN A 372 3.20 -2.42 14.11
C ASN A 372 2.25 -3.63 14.05
N ILE A 373 0.97 -3.39 13.83
CA ILE A 373 -0.07 -4.43 13.76
C ILE A 373 0.11 -5.27 12.48
N VAL A 374 0.39 -4.63 11.33
CA VAL A 374 0.48 -5.32 10.03
C VAL A 374 1.88 -5.80 9.67
N LYS A 375 2.91 -5.39 10.41
CA LYS A 375 4.31 -5.80 10.16
C LYS A 375 4.51 -7.32 10.06
N PRO A 376 3.86 -8.18 10.89
CA PRO A 376 4.04 -9.63 10.78
C PRO A 376 3.40 -10.26 9.53
N ILE A 377 2.50 -9.53 8.87
CA ILE A 377 1.72 -10.00 7.72
C ILE A 377 1.97 -9.13 6.48
N THR A 378 3.08 -8.40 6.42
CA THR A 378 3.47 -7.57 5.28
C THR A 378 4.98 -7.65 5.04
N LYS A 379 5.40 -7.54 3.79
CA LYS A 379 6.84 -7.48 3.43
C LYS A 379 7.47 -6.15 3.80
N TYR A 380 6.65 -5.10 3.86
CA TYR A 380 7.07 -3.76 4.18
C TYR A 380 5.89 -2.97 4.74
N ALA A 381 6.07 -2.36 5.91
CA ALA A 381 5.09 -1.45 6.49
C ALA A 381 5.82 -0.20 7.00
N VAL A 382 5.33 0.99 6.65
CA VAL A 382 5.93 2.26 7.05
C VAL A 382 4.90 3.36 7.19
N MET A 383 5.10 4.25 8.16
CA MET A 383 4.40 5.53 8.21
C MET A 383 5.29 6.63 7.64
N VAL A 384 4.82 7.32 6.61
CA VAL A 384 5.57 8.41 5.96
C VAL A 384 5.55 9.63 6.87
N ARG A 385 6.72 10.01 7.40
CA ARG A 385 6.88 11.21 8.24
C ARG A 385 7.55 12.38 7.52
N ASP A 386 8.36 12.09 6.51
CA ASP A 386 9.03 13.09 5.67
C ASP A 386 8.47 13.03 4.24
N PRO A 387 7.82 14.10 3.74
CA PRO A 387 7.31 14.15 2.38
C PRO A 387 8.36 13.84 1.30
N LYS A 388 9.65 14.13 1.54
CA LYS A 388 10.73 13.87 0.56
C LYS A 388 11.00 12.39 0.32
N LYS A 389 10.56 11.53 1.24
CA LYS A 389 10.75 10.07 1.17
C LYS A 389 9.61 9.35 0.45
N ILE A 390 8.56 10.03 0.01
CA ILE A 390 7.36 9.37 -0.55
C ILE A 390 7.70 8.50 -1.78
N LYS A 391 8.52 9.02 -2.70
CA LYS A 391 8.96 8.29 -3.89
C LYS A 391 9.75 7.02 -3.51
N TYR A 392 10.71 7.14 -2.61
CA TYR A 392 11.46 6.01 -2.07
C TYR A 392 10.54 4.94 -1.50
N HIS A 393 9.55 5.33 -0.68
CA HIS A 393 8.63 4.39 -0.06
C HIS A 393 7.73 3.69 -1.09
N LEU A 394 7.21 4.41 -2.07
CA LEU A 394 6.40 3.84 -3.16
C LEU A 394 7.23 2.85 -4.01
N GLU A 395 8.41 3.27 -4.48
CA GLU A 395 9.30 2.43 -5.29
C GLU A 395 9.73 1.17 -4.53
N LYS A 396 10.10 1.31 -3.26
CA LYS A 396 10.48 0.18 -2.40
C LYS A 396 9.30 -0.75 -2.12
N ALA A 397 8.13 -0.20 -1.82
CA ALA A 397 6.93 -0.99 -1.54
C ALA A 397 6.56 -1.83 -2.76
N LEU A 398 6.47 -1.24 -3.96
CA LEU A 398 6.16 -1.98 -5.18
C LEU A 398 7.22 -3.03 -5.54
N TYR A 399 8.51 -2.70 -5.37
CA TYR A 399 9.57 -3.69 -5.56
C TYR A 399 9.43 -4.87 -4.60
N LEU A 400 9.21 -4.61 -3.31
CA LEU A 400 9.08 -5.67 -2.31
C LEU A 400 7.80 -6.47 -2.48
N ALA A 401 6.69 -5.85 -2.89
CA ALA A 401 5.43 -6.55 -3.12
C ALA A 401 5.56 -7.66 -4.17
N ASN A 402 6.39 -7.44 -5.20
CA ASN A 402 6.51 -8.32 -6.37
C ASN A 402 7.79 -9.18 -6.41
N SER A 403 8.87 -8.81 -5.71
CA SER A 403 10.14 -9.55 -5.75
C SER A 403 10.19 -10.74 -4.80
N GLY A 404 11.01 -11.76 -5.08
CA GLY A 404 11.11 -12.95 -4.23
C GLY A 404 9.76 -13.67 -4.13
N ARG A 405 9.37 -14.11 -2.93
CA ARG A 405 7.98 -14.52 -2.66
C ARG A 405 7.10 -13.26 -2.58
N PRO A 406 6.12 -13.04 -3.48
CA PRO A 406 5.28 -11.85 -3.46
C PRO A 406 4.42 -11.76 -2.20
N GLY A 407 3.94 -10.56 -1.87
CA GLY A 407 3.09 -10.36 -0.70
C GLY A 407 2.69 -8.91 -0.49
N PRO A 408 1.84 -8.64 0.51
CA PRO A 408 1.34 -7.31 0.79
C PRO A 408 2.40 -6.36 1.36
N VAL A 409 2.26 -5.08 1.05
CA VAL A 409 3.02 -3.95 1.60
C VAL A 409 2.06 -2.84 2.02
N TRP A 410 2.45 -2.06 3.02
CA TRP A 410 1.59 -1.06 3.65
C TRP A 410 2.31 0.29 3.77
N ILE A 411 1.69 1.35 3.24
CA ILE A 411 2.16 2.73 3.39
C ILE A 411 1.10 3.54 4.12
N ASP A 412 1.40 3.93 5.36
CA ASP A 412 0.54 4.80 6.18
C ASP A 412 0.94 6.27 5.98
N ILE A 413 0.01 7.11 5.52
CA ILE A 413 0.28 8.51 5.14
C ILE A 413 -0.58 9.44 6.00
N PRO A 414 0.01 10.13 7.00
CA PRO A 414 -0.66 11.17 7.77
C PRO A 414 -1.29 12.26 6.90
N ILE A 415 -2.46 12.75 7.29
CA ILE A 415 -3.22 13.73 6.50
C ILE A 415 -2.42 15.02 6.21
N ASN A 416 -1.58 15.46 7.16
CA ASN A 416 -0.68 16.60 6.96
C ASN A 416 0.44 16.34 5.96
N ILE A 417 0.84 15.08 5.79
CA ILE A 417 1.80 14.65 4.79
C ILE A 417 1.12 14.54 3.43
N GLN A 418 -0.12 14.04 3.37
CA GLN A 418 -0.90 13.98 2.12
C GLN A 418 -1.06 15.37 1.49
N MET A 419 -1.35 16.40 2.29
CA MET A 419 -1.52 17.78 1.81
C MET A 419 -0.24 18.56 1.58
N ALA A 420 0.92 17.99 1.90
CA ALA A 420 2.20 18.68 1.75
C ALA A 420 2.49 18.97 0.27
N MET A 421 2.95 20.18 -0.03
CA MET A 421 3.44 20.54 -1.37
C MET A 421 4.90 20.10 -1.50
N ILE A 422 5.20 19.29 -2.51
CA ILE A 422 6.53 18.71 -2.79
C ILE A 422 7.03 19.12 -4.17
N GLU A 423 8.35 19.06 -4.35
CA GLU A 423 9.02 19.25 -5.64
C GLU A 423 9.57 17.89 -6.08
N GLU A 424 9.12 17.35 -7.21
CA GLU A 424 9.46 15.97 -7.65
C GLU A 424 10.98 15.72 -7.74
N LYS A 425 11.75 16.76 -8.10
CA LYS A 425 13.22 16.70 -8.20
C LYS A 425 13.93 16.54 -6.86
N GLU A 426 13.29 16.89 -5.75
CA GLU A 426 13.86 16.75 -4.41
C GLU A 426 13.47 15.41 -3.74
N LEU A 427 12.72 14.55 -4.43
CA LEU A 427 12.28 13.27 -3.87
C LEU A 427 13.37 12.21 -3.96
N ASP A 428 13.58 11.53 -2.84
CA ASP A 428 14.54 10.45 -2.76
C ASP A 428 14.02 9.23 -3.52
N SER A 429 14.88 8.62 -4.34
CA SER A 429 14.59 7.37 -5.04
C SER A 429 15.10 6.14 -4.29
N PHE A 430 14.40 5.02 -4.45
CA PHE A 430 14.86 3.71 -4.03
C PHE A 430 15.76 3.11 -5.11
N ILE A 431 16.98 2.72 -4.73
CA ILE A 431 17.95 2.09 -5.61
C ILE A 431 18.04 0.60 -5.24
N ILE A 432 17.74 -0.26 -6.21
CA ILE A 432 17.92 -1.71 -6.08
C ILE A 432 19.42 -1.99 -6.09
N LYS A 433 19.92 -2.67 -5.05
CA LYS A 433 21.28 -3.20 -5.05
C LYS A 433 21.26 -4.53 -5.79
N GLU A 434 21.67 -4.54 -7.05
CA GLU A 434 21.83 -5.79 -7.81
C GLU A 434 22.93 -6.64 -7.17
N THR A 435 22.58 -7.79 -6.62
CA THR A 435 23.53 -8.85 -6.33
C THR A 435 23.50 -9.82 -7.51
N LYS A 436 24.62 -9.93 -8.26
CA LYS A 436 24.79 -11.02 -9.23
C LYS A 436 24.66 -12.33 -8.47
N LYS A 437 23.57 -13.06 -8.67
CA LYS A 437 23.44 -14.43 -8.16
C LYS A 437 24.33 -15.33 -9.00
N ASP A 438 25.21 -16.07 -8.33
CA ASP A 438 25.93 -17.16 -8.97
C ASP A 438 24.95 -18.30 -9.27
N ASN A 439 24.86 -18.69 -10.53
CA ASN A 439 23.96 -19.74 -11.00
C ASN A 439 24.63 -21.13 -11.02
N SER A 440 25.90 -21.25 -10.66
CA SER A 440 26.65 -22.53 -10.63
C SER A 440 25.89 -23.62 -9.87
N MET A 441 25.44 -23.30 -8.65
CA MET A 441 24.67 -24.20 -7.80
C MET A 441 23.32 -24.58 -8.42
N LEU A 442 22.65 -23.66 -9.13
CA LEU A 442 21.39 -23.98 -9.82
C LEU A 442 21.63 -24.97 -10.97
N ILE A 443 22.70 -24.76 -11.75
CA ILE A 443 23.08 -25.64 -12.87
C ILE A 443 23.34 -27.06 -12.36
N GLU A 444 24.11 -27.22 -11.28
CA GLU A 444 24.41 -28.52 -10.65
C GLU A 444 23.15 -29.18 -10.10
N ASN A 445 22.31 -28.44 -9.37
CA ASN A 445 21.06 -28.96 -8.83
C ASN A 445 20.09 -29.42 -9.92
N VAL A 446 20.00 -28.70 -11.05
CA VAL A 446 19.19 -29.09 -12.20
C VAL A 446 19.70 -30.40 -12.81
N LYS A 447 21.03 -30.55 -12.94
CA LYS A 447 21.63 -31.80 -13.41
C LYS A 447 21.26 -32.98 -12.50
N CYS A 448 21.40 -32.83 -11.18
CA CYS A 448 20.99 -33.85 -10.21
C CYS A 448 19.50 -34.16 -10.29
N ALA A 449 18.65 -33.15 -10.50
CA ALA A 449 17.21 -33.35 -10.69
C ALA A 449 16.90 -34.19 -11.94
N ILE A 450 17.56 -33.92 -13.07
CA ILE A 450 17.42 -34.71 -14.31
C ILE A 450 17.87 -36.15 -14.11
N GLU A 451 18.99 -36.38 -13.41
CA GLU A 451 19.48 -37.72 -13.08
C GLU A 451 18.48 -38.50 -12.20
N MET A 452 17.89 -37.85 -11.19
CA MET A 452 16.84 -38.46 -10.36
C MET A 452 15.58 -38.80 -11.18
N ILE A 453 15.21 -37.96 -12.15
CA ILE A 453 14.08 -38.21 -13.07
C ILE A 453 14.38 -39.40 -13.99
N ASN A 454 15.56 -39.46 -14.61
CA ASN A 454 15.97 -40.57 -15.47
C ASN A 454 15.94 -41.93 -14.74
N ASN A 455 16.16 -41.93 -13.42
CA ASN A 455 16.14 -43.14 -12.59
C ASN A 455 14.75 -43.51 -12.04
N SER A 456 13.74 -42.67 -12.25
CA SER A 456 12.37 -42.90 -11.77
C SER A 456 11.53 -43.71 -12.76
N LYS A 457 10.52 -44.42 -12.26
CA LYS A 457 9.55 -45.17 -13.09
C LYS A 457 8.13 -44.60 -12.97
N ARG A 458 7.80 -43.94 -11.86
CA ARG A 458 6.50 -43.35 -11.55
C ARG A 458 6.67 -41.91 -11.04
N PRO A 459 7.34 -41.02 -11.81
CA PRO A 459 7.49 -39.64 -11.40
C PRO A 459 6.15 -38.90 -11.43
N VAL A 460 6.02 -37.89 -10.57
CA VAL A 460 4.87 -36.97 -10.53
C VAL A 460 5.38 -35.55 -10.28
N ILE A 461 4.84 -34.59 -11.03
CA ILE A 461 5.07 -33.16 -10.80
C ILE A 461 3.97 -32.62 -9.87
N VAL A 462 4.36 -31.96 -8.78
CA VAL A 462 3.45 -31.16 -7.95
C VAL A 462 3.56 -29.71 -8.37
N LEU A 463 2.56 -29.24 -9.12
CA LEU A 463 2.50 -27.89 -9.66
C LEU A 463 1.97 -26.90 -8.61
N GLY A 464 2.80 -25.93 -8.25
CA GLY A 464 2.48 -24.86 -7.30
C GLY A 464 2.23 -23.51 -7.97
N ASN A 465 1.58 -22.60 -7.23
CA ASN A 465 1.26 -21.25 -7.72
C ASN A 465 2.51 -20.41 -8.00
N GLY A 466 3.68 -20.78 -7.46
CA GLY A 466 4.95 -20.12 -7.76
C GLY A 466 5.30 -20.09 -9.24
N VAL A 467 4.82 -21.05 -10.05
CA VAL A 467 4.97 -21.01 -11.52
C VAL A 467 4.20 -19.84 -12.14
N ARG A 468 3.00 -19.55 -11.63
CA ARG A 468 2.19 -18.38 -12.06
C ARG A 468 2.85 -17.08 -11.62
N LEU A 469 3.27 -17.01 -10.36
CA LEU A 469 3.91 -15.83 -9.76
C LEU A 469 5.25 -15.49 -10.42
N ALA A 470 5.97 -16.49 -10.94
CA ALA A 470 7.20 -16.29 -11.70
C ALA A 470 6.97 -15.98 -13.19
N HIS A 471 5.70 -15.90 -13.65
CA HIS A 471 5.34 -15.76 -15.06
C HIS A 471 5.99 -16.83 -15.97
N ALA A 472 5.92 -18.09 -15.53
CA ALA A 472 6.60 -19.24 -16.15
C ALA A 472 5.64 -20.29 -16.73
N GLN A 473 4.35 -19.99 -16.90
CA GLN A 473 3.35 -20.96 -17.35
C GLN A 473 3.70 -21.53 -18.73
N LYS A 474 4.09 -20.67 -19.69
CA LYS A 474 4.49 -21.10 -21.04
C LYS A 474 5.72 -22.01 -21.00
N ASP A 475 6.75 -21.59 -20.27
CA ASP A 475 7.99 -22.36 -20.12
C ASP A 475 7.72 -23.70 -19.43
N PHE A 476 6.82 -23.72 -18.44
CA PHE A 476 6.40 -24.93 -17.74
C PHE A 476 5.70 -25.93 -18.68
N PHE A 477 4.82 -25.48 -19.56
CA PHE A 477 4.15 -26.38 -20.50
C PHE A 477 5.13 -26.97 -21.54
N GLU A 478 6.10 -26.19 -22.02
CA GLU A 478 7.18 -26.74 -22.86
C GLU A 478 7.96 -27.83 -22.11
N LEU A 479 8.28 -27.58 -20.84
CA LEU A 479 8.96 -28.56 -19.99
C LEU A 479 8.09 -29.81 -19.78
N ALA A 480 6.81 -29.63 -19.48
CA ALA A 480 5.86 -30.72 -19.24
C ALA A 480 5.69 -31.63 -20.47
N GLU A 481 5.62 -31.07 -21.67
CA GLU A 481 5.56 -31.84 -22.93
C GLU A 481 6.82 -32.70 -23.13
N LYS A 482 8.00 -32.11 -22.93
CA LYS A 482 9.28 -32.81 -23.08
C LYS A 482 9.45 -33.92 -22.05
N LEU A 483 9.12 -33.65 -20.79
CA LEU A 483 9.21 -34.64 -19.72
C LEU A 483 8.12 -35.72 -19.83
N SER A 484 6.91 -35.36 -20.29
CA SER A 484 5.73 -36.23 -20.36
C SER A 484 5.34 -36.87 -19.01
N ILE A 485 5.66 -36.20 -17.89
CA ILE A 485 5.41 -36.66 -16.52
C ILE A 485 3.99 -36.23 -16.07
N PRO A 486 3.22 -37.10 -15.38
CA PRO A 486 1.94 -36.73 -14.79
C PRO A 486 2.02 -35.56 -13.78
N ILE A 487 1.02 -34.70 -13.78
CA ILE A 487 0.97 -33.45 -13.01
C ILE A 487 -0.23 -33.47 -12.06
N VAL A 488 0.03 -33.22 -10.79
CA VAL A 488 -0.98 -32.88 -9.79
C VAL A 488 -0.86 -31.41 -9.39
N THR A 489 -1.98 -30.79 -9.01
CA THR A 489 -1.98 -29.36 -8.64
C THR A 489 -2.23 -29.12 -7.15
N THR A 490 -1.56 -28.10 -6.62
CA THR A 490 -1.96 -27.52 -5.32
C THR A 490 -3.22 -26.67 -5.45
N ARG A 491 -3.89 -26.34 -4.33
CA ARG A 491 -5.15 -25.58 -4.34
C ARG A 491 -5.06 -24.22 -5.05
N ASN A 492 -3.98 -23.45 -4.85
CA ASN A 492 -3.78 -22.16 -5.53
C ASN A 492 -3.25 -22.29 -6.98
N ALA A 493 -2.93 -23.50 -7.41
CA ALA A 493 -2.46 -23.83 -8.76
C ALA A 493 -3.50 -24.63 -9.56
N ASN A 494 -4.71 -24.78 -9.01
CA ASN A 494 -5.72 -25.68 -9.53
C ASN A 494 -6.12 -25.36 -10.98
N ASP A 495 -6.00 -24.09 -11.37
CA ASP A 495 -6.34 -23.49 -12.66
C ASP A 495 -5.14 -23.28 -13.59
N LEU A 496 -4.00 -23.91 -13.29
CA LEU A 496 -2.83 -23.90 -14.17
C LEU A 496 -2.86 -25.01 -15.22
N ILE A 497 -3.69 -26.03 -15.06
CA ILE A 497 -3.86 -27.16 -15.98
C ILE A 497 -5.32 -27.58 -15.98
N TRP A 498 -5.84 -27.93 -17.15
CA TRP A 498 -7.26 -28.23 -17.35
C TRP A 498 -7.58 -29.72 -17.25
N GLU A 499 -8.86 -30.06 -17.12
CA GLU A 499 -9.31 -31.43 -16.81
C GLU A 499 -8.90 -32.45 -17.89
N GLU A 500 -9.02 -32.06 -19.17
CA GLU A 500 -8.74 -32.91 -20.33
C GLU A 500 -7.25 -32.95 -20.72
N HIS A 501 -6.37 -32.24 -20.01
CA HIS A 501 -4.95 -32.28 -20.34
C HIS A 501 -4.38 -33.70 -20.13
N PRO A 502 -3.65 -34.30 -21.10
CA PRO A 502 -3.21 -35.70 -21.02
C PRO A 502 -2.32 -36.05 -19.82
N LEU A 503 -1.61 -35.05 -19.26
CA LEU A 503 -0.77 -35.21 -18.08
C LEU A 503 -1.50 -34.91 -16.76
N TYR A 504 -2.75 -34.45 -16.77
CA TYR A 504 -3.41 -34.05 -15.53
C TYR A 504 -3.91 -35.24 -14.71
N ALA A 505 -3.35 -35.37 -13.50
CA ALA A 505 -3.61 -36.44 -12.55
C ALA A 505 -4.50 -36.02 -11.36
N GLY A 506 -5.02 -34.79 -11.36
CA GLY A 506 -5.97 -34.32 -10.34
C GLY A 506 -5.36 -33.47 -9.22
N ARG A 507 -6.17 -33.21 -8.20
CA ARG A 507 -5.85 -32.37 -7.03
C ARG A 507 -5.74 -33.25 -5.77
N PRO A 508 -4.54 -33.48 -5.22
CA PRO A 508 -4.34 -34.30 -4.03
C PRO A 508 -4.57 -33.51 -2.73
N GLY A 509 -4.60 -34.25 -1.62
CA GLY A 509 -4.62 -33.70 -0.26
C GLY A 509 -5.78 -34.17 0.59
N SER A 510 -5.97 -33.52 1.74
CA SER A 510 -6.96 -33.93 2.75
C SER A 510 -8.41 -33.87 2.27
N PHE A 511 -8.70 -33.04 1.27
CA PHE A 511 -9.97 -32.96 0.57
C PHE A 511 -9.73 -33.12 -0.94
N GLY A 512 -8.71 -33.90 -1.31
CA GLY A 512 -8.34 -34.13 -2.70
C GLY A 512 -9.23 -35.15 -3.40
N LEU A 513 -8.84 -35.50 -4.63
CA LEU A 513 -9.40 -36.61 -5.38
C LEU A 513 -8.69 -37.91 -4.99
N ARG A 514 -9.44 -39.01 -4.84
CA ARG A 514 -8.86 -40.32 -4.52
C ARG A 514 -7.81 -40.74 -5.55
N ALA A 515 -8.10 -40.55 -6.84
CA ALA A 515 -7.16 -40.83 -7.92
C ALA A 515 -5.86 -40.02 -7.82
N ALA A 516 -5.94 -38.75 -7.42
CA ALA A 516 -4.77 -37.89 -7.24
C ALA A 516 -3.95 -38.33 -6.02
N ASN A 517 -4.59 -38.71 -4.92
CA ASN A 517 -3.91 -39.23 -3.74
C ASN A 517 -3.23 -40.58 -4.02
N PHE A 518 -3.88 -41.49 -4.75
CA PHE A 518 -3.20 -42.71 -5.22
C PHE A 518 -2.02 -42.41 -6.14
N THR A 519 -2.13 -41.42 -7.02
CA THR A 519 -1.03 -40.99 -7.89
C THR A 519 0.18 -40.55 -7.08
N VAL A 520 -0.02 -39.68 -6.10
CA VAL A 520 1.06 -39.17 -5.24
C VAL A 520 1.65 -40.29 -4.38
N GLN A 521 0.81 -41.09 -3.73
CA GLN A 521 1.28 -42.09 -2.76
C GLN A 521 2.01 -43.25 -3.44
N ASN A 522 1.65 -43.58 -4.69
CA ASN A 522 2.33 -44.63 -5.46
C ASN A 522 3.49 -44.14 -6.32
N SER A 523 3.80 -42.83 -6.29
CA SER A 523 4.96 -42.28 -7.00
C SER A 523 6.29 -42.77 -6.41
N ASP A 524 7.35 -42.79 -7.23
CA ASP A 524 8.73 -43.02 -6.78
C ASP A 524 9.62 -41.76 -6.88
N LEU A 525 9.09 -40.69 -7.47
CA LEU A 525 9.71 -39.38 -7.49
C LEU A 525 8.65 -38.28 -7.48
N ILE A 526 8.82 -37.30 -6.60
CA ILE A 526 8.05 -36.05 -6.58
C ILE A 526 8.96 -34.91 -7.02
N LEU A 527 8.57 -34.19 -8.06
CA LEU A 527 9.15 -32.90 -8.44
C LEU A 527 8.15 -31.78 -8.08
N SER A 528 8.41 -31.07 -7.00
CA SER A 528 7.58 -29.94 -6.58
C SER A 528 8.16 -28.63 -7.10
N ILE A 529 7.38 -27.86 -7.85
CA ILE A 529 7.82 -26.59 -8.43
C ILE A 529 6.93 -25.46 -7.93
N GLY A 530 7.51 -24.54 -7.16
CA GLY A 530 6.83 -23.33 -6.68
C GLY A 530 5.66 -23.61 -5.74
N SER A 531 5.78 -24.66 -4.93
CA SER A 531 4.75 -25.11 -3.99
C SER A 531 5.29 -25.14 -2.57
N ARG A 532 4.58 -24.43 -1.68
CA ARG A 532 4.79 -24.50 -0.23
C ARG A 532 4.38 -25.83 0.41
N MET A 533 4.09 -26.88 -0.36
CA MET A 533 3.75 -28.25 0.12
C MET A 533 2.93 -28.23 1.42
N ALA A 534 1.81 -27.51 1.38
CA ALA A 534 0.96 -27.27 2.54
C ALA A 534 0.38 -28.57 3.10
N LEU A 535 0.03 -28.60 4.39
CA LEU A 535 -0.70 -29.74 5.00
C LEU A 535 -2.00 -30.08 4.26
N ALA A 536 -2.65 -29.08 3.67
CA ALA A 536 -3.80 -29.27 2.80
C ALA A 536 -3.54 -30.21 1.61
N VAL A 537 -2.28 -30.32 1.16
CA VAL A 537 -1.81 -31.17 0.05
C VAL A 537 -1.11 -32.42 0.58
N THR A 538 -0.27 -32.30 1.61
CA THR A 538 0.46 -33.47 2.16
C THR A 538 -0.40 -34.36 3.04
N GLY A 539 -1.53 -33.84 3.54
CA GLY A 539 -2.32 -34.46 4.59
C GLY A 539 -1.75 -34.21 5.98
N TRP A 540 -2.55 -34.58 6.98
CA TRP A 540 -2.18 -34.47 8.40
C TRP A 540 -1.19 -35.56 8.84
N ALA A 541 -1.27 -36.75 8.22
CA ALA A 541 -0.25 -37.81 8.32
C ALA A 541 0.95 -37.52 7.39
N TYR A 542 1.53 -36.33 7.49
CA TYR A 542 2.52 -35.83 6.53
C TYR A 542 3.83 -36.64 6.49
N ASN A 543 4.16 -37.38 7.56
CA ASN A 543 5.29 -38.30 7.57
C ASN A 543 5.14 -39.42 6.52
N ASP A 544 3.90 -39.76 6.18
CA ASP A 544 3.56 -40.82 5.23
C ASP A 544 3.40 -40.31 3.79
N PHE A 545 3.60 -39.01 3.59
CA PHE A 545 3.42 -38.37 2.29
C PHE A 545 4.50 -38.83 1.30
N ALA A 546 4.03 -39.36 0.17
CA ALA A 546 4.82 -39.91 -0.92
C ALA A 546 5.96 -40.79 -0.38
N ARG A 547 5.63 -41.75 0.50
CA ARG A 547 6.63 -42.55 1.24
C ARG A 547 7.55 -43.38 0.35
N GLY A 548 7.06 -43.79 -0.82
CA GLY A 548 7.85 -44.50 -1.83
C GLY A 548 8.72 -43.60 -2.70
N ALA A 549 8.61 -42.27 -2.56
CA ALA A 549 9.19 -41.31 -3.47
C ALA A 549 10.40 -40.55 -2.92
N LYS A 550 11.40 -40.36 -3.77
CA LYS A 550 12.38 -39.28 -3.60
C LYS A 550 11.70 -37.92 -3.87
N LYS A 551 12.11 -36.87 -3.17
CA LYS A 551 11.44 -35.56 -3.16
C LYS A 551 12.39 -34.45 -3.59
N ILE A 552 12.15 -33.88 -4.76
CA ILE A 552 12.83 -32.68 -5.26
C ILE A 552 11.91 -31.49 -5.00
N LEU A 553 12.34 -30.52 -4.20
CA LEU A 553 11.56 -29.33 -3.88
C LEU A 553 12.25 -28.08 -4.41
N VAL A 554 11.55 -27.34 -5.27
CA VAL A 554 11.98 -26.07 -5.84
C VAL A 554 11.12 -24.95 -5.31
N ASP A 555 11.72 -24.05 -4.53
CA ASP A 555 11.03 -22.87 -3.99
C ASP A 555 11.98 -21.67 -3.90
N ILE A 556 11.45 -20.48 -4.15
CA ILE A 556 12.21 -19.23 -4.05
C ILE A 556 12.46 -18.84 -2.59
N ASP A 557 11.62 -19.34 -1.67
CA ASP A 557 11.70 -19.09 -0.24
C ASP A 557 12.47 -20.22 0.47
N GLU A 558 13.65 -19.89 0.98
CA GLU A 558 14.50 -20.85 1.68
C GLU A 558 13.82 -21.42 2.95
N ALA A 559 12.93 -20.66 3.59
CA ALA A 559 12.20 -21.13 4.75
C ALA A 559 11.25 -22.29 4.40
N GLU A 560 10.68 -22.28 3.19
CA GLU A 560 9.79 -23.35 2.72
C GLU A 560 10.53 -24.67 2.47
N LEU A 561 11.81 -24.60 2.13
CA LEU A 561 12.69 -25.77 1.94
C LEU A 561 13.18 -26.37 3.27
N LYS A 562 13.14 -25.59 4.36
CA LYS A 562 13.60 -25.97 5.71
C LYS A 562 12.46 -26.34 6.66
N LYS A 563 11.21 -26.32 6.21
CA LYS A 563 10.05 -26.62 7.07
C LYS A 563 10.06 -28.07 7.55
N PRO A 564 9.50 -28.34 8.75
CA PRO A 564 9.56 -29.67 9.35
C PRO A 564 8.61 -30.70 8.70
N ILE A 565 7.67 -30.25 7.86
CA ILE A 565 6.58 -31.08 7.32
C ILE A 565 7.09 -32.08 6.28
N ILE A 566 8.00 -31.68 5.40
CA ILE A 566 8.48 -32.52 4.30
C ILE A 566 9.98 -32.35 4.17
N LYS A 567 10.71 -33.46 4.19
CA LYS A 567 12.15 -33.47 4.02
C LYS A 567 12.48 -33.67 2.54
N PRO A 568 13.10 -32.68 1.85
CA PRO A 568 13.57 -32.88 0.49
C PRO A 568 14.79 -33.80 0.45
N ASP A 569 14.85 -34.69 -0.54
CA ASP A 569 16.08 -35.38 -0.95
C ASP A 569 16.99 -34.45 -1.76
N LEU A 570 16.37 -33.51 -2.50
CA LEU A 570 17.06 -32.42 -3.20
C LEU A 570 16.28 -31.12 -3.01
N ALA A 571 16.89 -30.14 -2.34
CA ALA A 571 16.32 -28.82 -2.08
C ALA A 571 16.95 -27.78 -3.01
N ILE A 572 16.13 -27.09 -3.80
CA ILE A 572 16.60 -26.12 -4.80
C ILE A 572 16.00 -24.75 -4.48
N ASN A 573 16.82 -23.85 -3.93
CA ASN A 573 16.39 -22.48 -3.66
C ASN A 573 16.51 -21.61 -4.93
N ALA A 574 15.44 -21.56 -5.71
CA ALA A 574 15.42 -20.85 -6.98
C ALA A 574 14.03 -20.32 -7.31
N ASP A 575 14.01 -19.23 -8.09
CA ASP A 575 12.81 -18.83 -8.80
C ASP A 575 12.35 -19.94 -9.75
N ALA A 576 11.04 -20.22 -9.79
CA ALA A 576 10.48 -21.32 -10.57
C ALA A 576 10.81 -21.17 -12.07
N LYS A 577 10.78 -19.95 -12.62
CA LYS A 577 11.14 -19.69 -14.01
C LYS A 577 12.60 -20.00 -14.28
N CYS A 578 13.50 -19.53 -13.40
CA CYS A 578 14.93 -19.79 -13.53
C CYS A 578 15.23 -21.30 -13.54
N PHE A 579 14.59 -22.06 -12.64
CA PHE A 579 14.72 -23.52 -12.61
C PHE A 579 14.19 -24.18 -13.89
N ILE A 580 12.96 -23.84 -14.32
CA ILE A 580 12.32 -24.42 -15.51
C ILE A 580 13.17 -24.15 -16.77
N VAL A 581 13.60 -22.90 -16.97
CA VAL A 581 14.41 -22.50 -18.12
C VAL A 581 15.77 -23.21 -18.11
N GLU A 582 16.40 -23.34 -16.96
CA GLU A 582 17.67 -24.06 -16.86
C GLU A 582 17.49 -25.57 -17.12
N MET A 583 16.41 -26.16 -16.63
CA MET A 583 16.07 -27.55 -16.90
C MET A 583 15.88 -27.78 -18.41
N LEU A 584 15.12 -26.93 -19.09
CA LEU A 584 14.91 -26.98 -20.54
C LEU A 584 16.22 -26.98 -21.34
N LYS A 585 17.23 -26.21 -20.92
CA LYS A 585 18.55 -26.19 -21.57
C LYS A 585 19.31 -27.51 -21.42
N GLN A 586 19.16 -28.17 -20.29
CA GLN A 586 19.89 -29.40 -19.95
C GLN A 586 19.15 -30.68 -20.37
N LEU A 587 17.96 -30.58 -20.96
CA LEU A 587 17.18 -31.74 -21.42
C LEU A 587 17.84 -32.53 -22.55
N SER A 588 18.94 -32.07 -23.16
CA SER A 588 19.76 -32.92 -24.04
C SER A 588 20.27 -34.19 -23.35
N ASN A 589 20.38 -34.16 -22.01
CA ASN A 589 20.79 -35.29 -21.17
C ASN A 589 19.59 -36.08 -20.60
N TYR A 590 18.36 -35.73 -20.99
CA TYR A 590 17.15 -36.43 -20.55
C TYR A 590 16.83 -37.58 -21.51
N GLU A 591 16.72 -38.79 -20.96
CA GLU A 591 16.22 -39.94 -21.71
C GLU A 591 14.70 -40.00 -21.56
N LYS A 592 13.96 -39.68 -22.62
CA LYS A 592 12.50 -39.76 -22.59
C LYS A 592 12.05 -41.17 -22.23
N LYS A 593 11.54 -41.35 -21.01
CA LYS A 593 11.02 -42.64 -20.53
C LYS A 593 9.60 -42.87 -21.05
N ASP A 594 9.29 -44.13 -21.32
CA ASP A 594 7.91 -44.53 -21.60
C ASP A 594 7.13 -44.63 -20.28
N LEU A 595 6.30 -43.63 -20.02
CA LEU A 595 5.41 -43.57 -18.85
C LEU A 595 3.98 -44.02 -19.19
N SER A 596 3.77 -44.75 -20.29
CA SER A 596 2.43 -45.13 -20.76
C SER A 596 1.68 -46.01 -19.76
N GLU A 597 2.34 -47.00 -19.14
CA GLU A 597 1.73 -47.82 -18.09
C GLU A 597 1.33 -46.99 -16.87
N TRP A 598 2.21 -46.08 -16.45
CA TRP A 598 1.94 -45.20 -15.31
C TRP A 598 0.75 -44.28 -15.57
N LYS A 599 0.73 -43.61 -16.73
CA LYS A 599 -0.39 -42.77 -17.17
C LYS A 599 -1.69 -43.57 -17.30
N ALA A 600 -1.64 -44.80 -17.82
CA ALA A 600 -2.80 -45.67 -17.93
C ALA A 600 -3.37 -46.06 -16.55
N LYS A 601 -2.52 -46.34 -15.56
CA LYS A 601 -2.94 -46.61 -14.18
C LYS A 601 -3.63 -45.39 -13.55
N ILE A 602 -3.07 -44.19 -13.74
CA ILE A 602 -3.69 -42.93 -13.26
C ILE A 602 -5.06 -42.72 -13.91
N LYS A 603 -5.15 -42.88 -15.24
CA LYS A 603 -6.42 -42.76 -15.97
C LYS A 603 -7.47 -43.73 -15.44
N LYS A 604 -7.08 -44.99 -15.21
CA LYS A 604 -7.97 -46.00 -14.62
C LYS A 604 -8.48 -45.59 -13.24
N TRP A 605 -7.64 -44.99 -12.38
CA TRP A 605 -8.11 -44.48 -11.09
C TRP A 605 -9.10 -43.32 -11.23
N LYS A 606 -8.88 -42.40 -12.17
CA LYS A 606 -9.83 -41.30 -12.45
C LYS A 606 -11.20 -41.84 -12.87
N GLU A 607 -11.22 -42.84 -13.75
CA GLU A 607 -12.44 -43.49 -14.25
C GLU A 607 -13.15 -44.31 -13.17
N LYS A 608 -12.40 -45.04 -12.34
CA LYS A 608 -12.93 -45.91 -11.28
C LYS A 608 -13.50 -45.13 -10.10
N TYR A 609 -12.91 -43.97 -9.76
CA TYR A 609 -13.30 -43.15 -8.62
C TYR A 609 -13.73 -41.74 -9.04
N PRO A 610 -14.85 -41.61 -9.77
CA PRO A 610 -15.36 -40.31 -10.17
C PRO A 610 -15.86 -39.52 -8.95
N ILE A 611 -15.74 -38.19 -9.00
CA ILE A 611 -16.18 -37.31 -7.91
C ILE A 611 -17.70 -37.09 -7.89
N CYS A 612 -18.32 -36.93 -9.07
CA CYS A 612 -19.76 -36.82 -9.20
C CYS A 612 -20.34 -38.21 -9.48
N LEU A 613 -20.87 -38.84 -8.44
CA LEU A 613 -21.44 -40.20 -8.53
C LEU A 613 -22.81 -40.19 -9.22
N PRO A 614 -23.22 -41.28 -9.90
CA PRO A 614 -24.54 -41.37 -10.54
C PRO A 614 -25.70 -41.09 -9.60
N GLU A 615 -25.65 -41.61 -8.37
CA GLU A 615 -26.69 -41.43 -7.35
C GLU A 615 -26.88 -39.96 -6.93
N TYR A 616 -25.87 -39.10 -7.13
CA TYR A 616 -26.02 -37.67 -6.84
C TYR A 616 -27.01 -37.00 -7.78
N LYS A 617 -27.25 -37.57 -8.98
CA LYS A 617 -28.25 -37.09 -9.94
C LYS A 617 -29.67 -37.53 -9.62
N GLU A 618 -29.82 -38.56 -8.80
CA GLU A 618 -31.12 -39.13 -8.43
C GLU A 618 -31.75 -38.48 -7.19
N ILE A 619 -31.03 -37.55 -6.53
CA ILE A 619 -31.54 -36.78 -5.39
C ILE A 619 -32.72 -35.89 -5.85
N LYS A 620 -33.84 -35.90 -5.11
CA LYS A 620 -35.08 -35.23 -5.51
C LYS A 620 -35.43 -33.99 -4.70
N ASP A 621 -35.10 -33.97 -3.40
CA ASP A 621 -35.61 -32.93 -2.48
C ASP A 621 -34.67 -31.74 -2.29
N SER A 622 -33.48 -31.79 -2.89
CA SER A 622 -32.47 -30.72 -2.82
C SER A 622 -31.54 -30.78 -4.04
N VAL A 623 -30.63 -29.82 -4.14
CA VAL A 623 -29.57 -29.82 -5.14
C VAL A 623 -28.30 -30.37 -4.51
N ASN A 624 -27.74 -31.43 -5.10
CA ASN A 624 -26.42 -31.91 -4.71
C ASN A 624 -25.32 -30.99 -5.26
N THR A 625 -24.41 -30.52 -4.41
CA THR A 625 -23.39 -29.53 -4.83
C THR A 625 -22.38 -30.08 -5.84
N TYR A 626 -22.07 -31.39 -5.83
CA TYR A 626 -21.18 -32.01 -6.82
C TYR A 626 -21.86 -32.08 -8.19
N TYR A 627 -23.15 -32.45 -8.23
CA TYR A 627 -23.92 -32.44 -9.47
C TYR A 627 -24.09 -31.02 -10.02
N PHE A 628 -24.42 -30.05 -9.17
CA PHE A 628 -24.45 -28.64 -9.54
C PHE A 628 -23.13 -28.18 -10.16
N THR A 629 -22.00 -28.51 -9.53
CA THR A 629 -20.68 -28.11 -9.99
C THR A 629 -20.33 -28.77 -11.35
N ASP A 630 -20.67 -30.04 -11.54
CA ASP A 630 -20.48 -30.76 -12.81
C ASP A 630 -21.31 -30.12 -13.94
N VAL A 631 -22.57 -29.77 -13.68
CA VAL A 631 -23.44 -29.07 -14.66
C VAL A 631 -22.89 -27.67 -14.96
N LEU A 632 -22.55 -26.90 -13.93
CA LEU A 632 -22.05 -25.54 -14.08
C LEU A 632 -20.78 -25.49 -14.93
N SER A 633 -19.77 -26.31 -14.60
CA SER A 633 -18.49 -26.34 -15.32
C SER A 633 -18.65 -26.68 -16.82
N LYS A 634 -19.62 -27.53 -17.18
CA LYS A 634 -19.93 -27.81 -18.59
C LYS A 634 -20.48 -26.59 -19.32
N LYS A 635 -21.32 -25.81 -18.66
CA LYS A 635 -22.04 -24.65 -19.23
C LYS A 635 -21.22 -23.35 -19.27
N LEU A 636 -20.13 -23.24 -18.50
CA LEU A 636 -19.27 -22.05 -18.53
C LEU A 636 -18.48 -21.94 -19.83
N GLU A 637 -17.93 -20.77 -20.12
CA GLU A 637 -17.03 -20.51 -21.24
C GLU A 637 -15.59 -20.39 -20.76
N GLU A 638 -14.61 -20.58 -21.64
CA GLU A 638 -13.18 -20.41 -21.30
C GLU A 638 -12.82 -19.03 -20.73
N SER A 639 -13.66 -18.01 -20.99
CA SER A 639 -13.44 -16.64 -20.51
C SER A 639 -14.10 -16.34 -19.16
N ASP A 640 -14.91 -17.26 -18.65
CA ASP A 640 -15.53 -17.14 -17.34
C ASP A 640 -14.48 -17.32 -16.23
N VAL A 641 -14.75 -16.66 -15.09
CA VAL A 641 -13.93 -16.78 -13.89
C VAL A 641 -14.81 -17.25 -12.76
N VAL A 642 -14.39 -18.30 -12.07
CA VAL A 642 -15.09 -18.81 -10.89
C VAL A 642 -14.33 -18.37 -9.64
N VAL A 643 -15.05 -17.83 -8.68
CA VAL A 643 -14.53 -17.48 -7.35
C VAL A 643 -15.37 -18.18 -6.31
N THR A 644 -14.70 -18.86 -5.38
CA THR A 644 -15.36 -19.58 -4.28
C THR A 644 -15.15 -18.86 -2.95
N ASP A 645 -16.19 -18.84 -2.13
CA ASP A 645 -16.05 -18.62 -0.68
C ASP A 645 -15.59 -19.92 0.00
N MET A 646 -15.70 -20.02 1.32
CA MET A 646 -15.19 -21.12 2.14
C MET A 646 -16.23 -22.20 2.43
N GLY A 647 -15.78 -23.24 3.13
CA GLY A 647 -16.62 -24.38 3.52
C GLY A 647 -17.00 -25.25 2.32
N MET A 648 -18.26 -25.65 2.24
CA MET A 648 -18.75 -26.54 1.18
C MET A 648 -18.62 -25.93 -0.22
N SER A 649 -18.83 -24.60 -0.34
CA SER A 649 -18.67 -23.88 -1.61
C SER A 649 -17.24 -23.94 -2.15
N PHE A 650 -16.23 -23.94 -1.27
CA PHE A 650 -14.84 -24.18 -1.63
C PHE A 650 -14.57 -25.64 -1.96
N GLN A 651 -14.86 -26.55 -1.03
CA GLN A 651 -14.36 -27.93 -1.11
C GLN A 651 -15.04 -28.71 -2.25
N CYS A 652 -16.37 -28.65 -2.35
CA CYS A 652 -17.08 -29.38 -3.40
C CYS A 652 -16.72 -28.85 -4.79
N VAL A 653 -16.57 -27.54 -4.94
CA VAL A 653 -16.15 -26.93 -6.21
C VAL A 653 -14.72 -27.31 -6.55
N MET A 654 -13.77 -27.20 -5.62
CA MET A 654 -12.38 -27.62 -5.87
C MET A 654 -12.25 -29.10 -6.26
N GLN A 655 -13.13 -29.97 -5.75
CA GLN A 655 -13.15 -31.38 -6.10
C GLN A 655 -13.81 -31.64 -7.46
N ALA A 656 -15.01 -31.09 -7.70
CA ALA A 656 -15.81 -31.46 -8.88
C ALA A 656 -15.66 -30.54 -10.10
N PHE A 657 -15.09 -29.35 -9.95
CA PHE A 657 -15.03 -28.40 -11.05
C PHE A 657 -14.04 -28.86 -12.13
N LYS A 658 -14.56 -29.06 -13.35
CA LYS A 658 -13.83 -29.50 -14.53
C LYS A 658 -13.41 -28.28 -15.35
N LEU A 659 -12.17 -27.84 -15.11
CA LEU A 659 -11.62 -26.66 -15.76
C LEU A 659 -11.40 -26.87 -17.26
N LYS A 660 -11.70 -25.83 -18.03
CA LYS A 660 -11.28 -25.65 -19.42
C LYS A 660 -9.92 -24.96 -19.48
N GLU A 661 -9.25 -24.97 -20.64
CA GLU A 661 -7.84 -24.56 -20.80
C GLU A 661 -7.52 -23.15 -20.26
N LYS A 662 -8.40 -22.17 -20.50
CA LYS A 662 -8.17 -20.75 -20.11
C LYS A 662 -9.05 -20.26 -18.95
N GLU A 663 -9.88 -21.15 -18.43
CA GLU A 663 -10.81 -20.83 -17.35
C GLU A 663 -10.05 -20.67 -16.04
N ARG A 664 -10.51 -19.76 -15.18
CA ARG A 664 -9.85 -19.46 -13.90
C ARG A 664 -10.75 -19.87 -12.74
N LEU A 665 -10.17 -20.48 -11.71
CA LEU A 665 -10.86 -20.85 -10.46
C LEU A 665 -10.06 -20.35 -9.26
N LEU A 666 -10.60 -19.32 -8.60
CA LEU A 666 -9.94 -18.54 -7.57
C LEU A 666 -10.60 -18.72 -6.20
N THR A 667 -9.82 -18.56 -5.15
CA THR A 667 -10.24 -18.61 -3.74
C THR A 667 -9.14 -18.05 -2.83
N SER A 668 -9.42 -17.89 -1.54
CA SER A 668 -8.43 -17.63 -0.48
C SER A 668 -8.06 -18.95 0.23
N ALA A 669 -7.15 -19.74 -0.36
CA ALA A 669 -6.98 -21.14 0.05
C ALA A 669 -6.17 -21.31 1.34
N GLY A 670 -5.25 -20.38 1.61
CA GLY A 670 -4.32 -20.47 2.72
C GLY A 670 -4.93 -20.08 4.05
N LEU A 671 -5.48 -18.86 4.14
CA LEU A 671 -6.19 -18.38 5.34
C LEU A 671 -7.58 -18.98 5.46
N ALA A 672 -8.23 -19.27 4.32
CA ALA A 672 -9.60 -19.74 4.25
C ALA A 672 -10.58 -18.82 5.00
N ALA A 673 -10.47 -17.51 4.77
CA ALA A 673 -11.34 -16.52 5.38
C ALA A 673 -12.74 -16.57 4.75
N MET A 674 -13.75 -16.90 5.57
CA MET A 674 -15.15 -16.78 5.17
C MET A 674 -15.47 -15.32 4.80
N GLY A 675 -16.34 -15.12 3.81
CA GLY A 675 -16.69 -13.81 3.28
C GLY A 675 -15.76 -13.31 2.19
N PHE A 676 -14.80 -14.12 1.75
CA PHE A 676 -13.94 -13.81 0.59
C PHE A 676 -14.70 -13.86 -0.73
N GLY A 677 -15.72 -14.72 -0.87
CA GLY A 677 -16.29 -15.07 -2.17
C GLY A 677 -16.81 -13.87 -2.95
N LEU A 678 -17.66 -13.05 -2.33
CA LEU A 678 -18.25 -11.88 -2.98
C LEU A 678 -17.24 -10.76 -3.27
N PRO A 679 -16.43 -10.27 -2.29
CA PRO A 679 -15.38 -9.28 -2.58
C PRO A 679 -14.32 -9.79 -3.57
N GLY A 680 -13.88 -11.03 -3.43
CA GLY A 680 -12.93 -11.68 -4.34
C GLY A 680 -13.47 -11.74 -5.77
N ALA A 681 -14.76 -12.04 -5.94
CA ALA A 681 -15.44 -12.00 -7.25
C ALA A 681 -15.52 -10.59 -7.83
N ILE A 682 -15.76 -9.57 -7.01
CA ILE A 682 -15.69 -8.16 -7.44
C ILE A 682 -14.29 -7.85 -7.98
N GLY A 683 -13.25 -8.19 -7.21
CA GLY A 683 -11.85 -8.00 -7.60
C GLY A 683 -11.49 -8.70 -8.90
N ALA A 684 -11.83 -9.99 -9.00
CA ALA A 684 -11.56 -10.80 -10.18
C ALA A 684 -12.35 -10.32 -11.42
N CYS A 685 -13.61 -9.89 -11.25
CA CYS A 685 -14.42 -9.35 -12.33
C CYS A 685 -13.82 -8.06 -12.89
N ILE A 686 -13.37 -7.15 -12.02
CA ILE A 686 -12.65 -5.94 -12.44
C ILE A 686 -11.35 -6.30 -13.16
N GLY A 687 -10.53 -7.20 -12.60
CA GLY A 687 -9.29 -7.67 -13.20
C GLY A 687 -9.46 -8.42 -14.52
N ASN A 688 -10.64 -9.01 -14.76
CA ASN A 688 -11.01 -9.68 -16.01
C ASN A 688 -11.85 -8.77 -16.94
N ASN A 689 -11.69 -7.45 -16.84
CA ASN A 689 -12.36 -6.47 -17.71
C ASN A 689 -13.89 -6.56 -17.69
N LYS A 690 -14.47 -6.77 -16.51
CA LYS A 690 -15.92 -6.92 -16.28
C LYS A 690 -16.57 -8.01 -17.14
N LYS A 691 -15.85 -9.09 -17.44
CA LYS A 691 -16.44 -10.30 -18.03
C LYS A 691 -17.26 -11.07 -17.00
N ARG A 692 -18.14 -11.95 -17.49
CA ARG A 692 -18.99 -12.80 -16.66
C ARG A 692 -18.12 -13.53 -15.63
N THR A 693 -18.52 -13.39 -14.38
CA THR A 693 -17.78 -13.91 -13.22
C THR A 693 -18.76 -14.65 -12.33
N ILE A 694 -18.41 -15.83 -11.87
CA ILE A 694 -19.25 -16.70 -11.07
C ILE A 694 -18.76 -16.67 -9.64
N CYS A 695 -19.59 -16.22 -8.71
CA CYS A 695 -19.35 -16.29 -7.28
C CYS A 695 -20.14 -17.46 -6.71
N ILE A 696 -19.44 -18.48 -6.18
CA ILE A 696 -20.08 -19.61 -5.49
C ILE A 696 -19.76 -19.47 -4.01
N THR A 697 -20.79 -19.23 -3.20
CA THR A 697 -20.65 -18.97 -1.76
C THR A 697 -21.59 -19.86 -0.95
N GLY A 698 -21.31 -20.02 0.34
CA GLY A 698 -22.32 -20.46 1.30
C GLY A 698 -23.17 -19.28 1.79
N ASP A 699 -24.36 -19.59 2.30
CA ASP A 699 -25.20 -18.68 3.11
C ASP A 699 -24.40 -18.00 4.24
N GLY A 700 -23.61 -18.78 4.97
CA GLY A 700 -22.73 -18.31 6.03
C GLY A 700 -21.62 -17.35 5.59
N GLY A 701 -20.92 -17.70 4.51
CA GLY A 701 -19.84 -16.88 3.96
C GLY A 701 -20.36 -15.55 3.42
N LEU A 702 -21.49 -15.60 2.69
CA LEU A 702 -22.11 -14.41 2.11
C LEU A 702 -22.47 -13.38 3.18
N MET A 703 -23.02 -13.80 4.31
CA MET A 703 -23.41 -12.90 5.41
C MET A 703 -22.27 -12.02 5.92
N MET A 704 -21.02 -12.46 5.82
CA MET A 704 -19.87 -11.70 6.31
C MET A 704 -19.56 -10.44 5.48
N ASN A 705 -19.96 -10.41 4.21
CA ASN A 705 -19.76 -9.26 3.31
C ASN A 705 -20.96 -8.98 2.41
N ILE A 706 -22.18 -9.27 2.88
CA ILE A 706 -23.41 -9.16 2.07
C ILE A 706 -23.70 -7.72 1.60
N GLN A 707 -23.18 -6.72 2.31
CA GLN A 707 -23.26 -5.31 1.93
C GLN A 707 -22.64 -5.02 0.55
N GLU A 708 -21.70 -5.85 0.09
CA GLU A 708 -21.03 -5.68 -1.20
C GLU A 708 -21.91 -6.05 -2.40
N LEU A 709 -23.12 -6.58 -2.18
CA LEU A 709 -24.14 -6.67 -3.22
C LEU A 709 -24.41 -5.29 -3.85
N GLN A 710 -24.38 -4.23 -3.04
CA GLN A 710 -24.50 -2.86 -3.53
C GLN A 710 -23.31 -2.45 -4.41
N THR A 711 -22.10 -2.90 -4.10
CA THR A 711 -20.91 -2.64 -4.92
C THR A 711 -21.02 -3.32 -6.29
N VAL A 712 -21.56 -4.54 -6.34
CA VAL A 712 -21.88 -5.25 -7.60
C VAL A 712 -22.86 -4.44 -8.46
N VAL A 713 -23.96 -4.00 -7.85
CA VAL A 713 -25.03 -3.23 -8.53
C VAL A 713 -24.52 -1.88 -9.01
N HIS A 714 -23.87 -1.12 -8.13
CA HIS A 714 -23.36 0.22 -8.45
C HIS A 714 -22.41 0.22 -9.65
N ASN A 715 -21.57 -0.81 -9.75
CA ASN A 715 -20.57 -0.94 -10.82
C ASN A 715 -21.07 -1.71 -12.05
N ASN A 716 -22.33 -2.17 -12.03
CA ASN A 716 -22.96 -3.02 -13.04
C ASN A 716 -22.07 -4.24 -13.40
N LEU A 717 -21.60 -4.96 -12.39
CA LEU A 717 -20.72 -6.11 -12.60
C LEU A 717 -21.56 -7.34 -12.97
N PRO A 718 -21.23 -8.07 -14.05
CA PRO A 718 -21.97 -9.27 -14.48
C PRO A 718 -21.62 -10.50 -13.63
N ILE A 719 -21.74 -10.36 -12.32
CA ILE A 719 -21.44 -11.41 -11.34
C ILE A 719 -22.68 -12.28 -11.14
N LYS A 720 -22.52 -13.60 -11.31
CA LYS A 720 -23.53 -14.62 -11.03
C LYS A 720 -23.25 -15.20 -9.66
N ILE A 721 -24.10 -14.90 -8.69
CA ILE A 721 -23.93 -15.28 -7.29
C ILE A 721 -24.79 -16.53 -7.05
N PHE A 722 -24.15 -17.67 -6.90
CA PHE A 722 -24.78 -18.93 -6.51
C PHE A 722 -24.51 -19.18 -5.03
N VAL A 723 -25.57 -19.26 -4.23
CA VAL A 723 -25.49 -19.48 -2.79
C VAL A 723 -25.89 -20.91 -2.47
N PHE A 724 -24.95 -21.71 -1.99
CA PHE A 724 -25.25 -23.00 -1.37
C PHE A 724 -25.86 -22.75 0.00
N ASN A 725 -27.18 -22.81 0.06
CA ASN A 725 -27.95 -22.55 1.26
C ASN A 725 -28.29 -23.89 1.92
N ASN A 726 -27.64 -24.15 3.06
CA ASN A 726 -27.84 -25.35 3.87
C ASN A 726 -28.27 -24.98 5.29
N ASN A 727 -28.83 -23.78 5.46
CA ASN A 727 -29.32 -23.21 6.72
C ASN A 727 -28.31 -23.28 7.88
N GLY A 728 -27.01 -23.13 7.64
CA GLY A 728 -26.02 -23.22 8.72
C GLY A 728 -24.56 -23.30 8.31
N TYR A 729 -23.73 -23.72 9.26
CA TYR A 729 -22.31 -23.97 9.04
C TYR A 729 -22.10 -25.49 8.96
N SER A 730 -22.30 -26.07 7.78
CA SER A 730 -22.24 -27.53 7.58
C SER A 730 -20.94 -28.17 8.08
N THR A 731 -19.79 -27.53 7.87
CA THR A 731 -18.50 -28.05 8.37
C THR A 731 -18.46 -28.09 9.91
N MET A 732 -19.11 -27.14 10.59
CA MET A 732 -19.23 -27.15 12.05
C MET A 732 -20.23 -28.21 12.52
N ARG A 733 -21.37 -28.40 11.82
CA ARG A 733 -22.29 -29.50 12.09
C ARG A 733 -21.58 -30.86 11.96
N GLU A 734 -20.85 -31.08 10.88
CA GLU A 734 -20.08 -32.31 10.66
C GLU A 734 -19.05 -32.54 11.76
N THR A 735 -18.26 -31.52 12.07
CA THR A 735 -17.18 -31.63 13.06
C THR A 735 -17.76 -31.88 14.45
N GLN A 736 -18.76 -31.10 14.88
CA GLN A 736 -19.35 -31.26 16.20
C GLN A 736 -20.07 -32.60 16.35
N LYS A 737 -20.84 -33.07 15.34
CA LYS A 737 -21.45 -34.42 15.36
C LYS A 737 -20.43 -35.55 15.43
N ALA A 738 -19.21 -35.34 14.92
CA ALA A 738 -18.15 -36.34 14.99
C ALA A 738 -17.52 -36.47 16.39
N TYR A 739 -17.60 -35.42 17.23
CA TYR A 739 -16.90 -35.37 18.52
C TYR A 739 -17.82 -35.18 19.74
N PHE A 740 -19.02 -34.65 19.57
CA PHE A 740 -19.91 -34.18 20.63
C PHE A 740 -21.35 -34.68 20.42
N GLU A 741 -22.13 -34.72 21.50
CA GLU A 741 -23.53 -35.14 21.49
C GLU A 741 -24.50 -34.01 21.07
N GLY A 742 -24.04 -32.75 21.07
CA GLY A 742 -24.85 -31.57 20.78
C GLY A 742 -24.14 -30.57 19.87
N LEU A 743 -24.90 -29.56 19.44
CA LEU A 743 -24.44 -28.51 18.52
C LEU A 743 -24.46 -27.12 19.16
N ILE A 744 -23.50 -26.28 18.80
CA ILE A 744 -23.44 -24.85 19.15
C ILE A 744 -22.95 -24.04 17.95
N GLY A 745 -23.65 -22.94 17.63
CA GLY A 745 -23.23 -21.99 16.61
C GLY A 745 -23.13 -22.58 15.20
N ALA A 746 -23.97 -23.56 14.86
CA ALA A 746 -23.88 -24.28 13.58
C ALA A 746 -25.19 -24.29 12.77
N GLU A 747 -26.32 -24.05 13.42
CA GLU A 747 -27.68 -24.08 12.86
C GLU A 747 -28.63 -23.25 13.75
N LYS A 748 -29.89 -23.10 13.33
CA LYS A 748 -30.86 -22.19 13.98
C LYS A 748 -31.07 -22.54 15.45
N GLU A 749 -31.29 -23.82 15.74
CA GLU A 749 -31.51 -24.37 17.07
C GLU A 749 -30.30 -24.18 17.99
N SER A 750 -29.11 -23.99 17.40
CA SER A 750 -27.85 -23.80 18.10
C SER A 750 -27.32 -22.36 18.03
N GLY A 751 -28.10 -21.40 17.51
CA GLY A 751 -27.82 -19.97 17.57
C GLY A 751 -27.38 -19.29 16.27
N VAL A 752 -27.43 -19.97 15.11
CA VAL A 752 -27.09 -19.39 13.80
C VAL A 752 -28.28 -19.46 12.85
N SER A 753 -28.79 -18.32 12.40
CA SER A 753 -29.92 -18.24 11.46
C SER A 753 -29.66 -17.19 10.39
N PHE A 754 -30.34 -17.34 9.25
CA PHE A 754 -30.19 -16.47 8.09
C PHE A 754 -31.53 -15.79 7.73
N PRO A 755 -31.50 -14.56 7.18
CA PRO A 755 -32.69 -13.96 6.59
C PRO A 755 -33.06 -14.67 5.28
N ASP A 756 -34.21 -14.31 4.71
CA ASP A 756 -34.54 -14.67 3.33
C ASP A 756 -33.59 -13.95 2.36
N LEU A 757 -32.54 -14.66 1.93
CA LEU A 757 -31.47 -14.11 1.11
C LEU A 757 -31.96 -13.63 -0.27
N VAL A 758 -33.03 -14.23 -0.80
CA VAL A 758 -33.66 -13.77 -2.05
C VAL A 758 -34.27 -12.38 -1.85
N LYS A 759 -35.02 -12.17 -0.77
CA LYS A 759 -35.57 -10.84 -0.46
C LYS A 759 -34.48 -9.81 -0.18
N VAL A 760 -33.40 -10.22 0.49
CA VAL A 760 -32.24 -9.35 0.69
C VAL A 760 -31.65 -8.93 -0.66
N ALA A 761 -31.35 -9.86 -1.57
CA ALA A 761 -30.81 -9.53 -2.89
C ALA A 761 -31.77 -8.66 -3.73
N GLN A 762 -33.08 -8.90 -3.64
CA GLN A 762 -34.10 -8.06 -4.27
C GLN A 762 -34.08 -6.61 -3.76
N SER A 763 -33.80 -6.40 -2.47
CA SER A 763 -33.69 -5.04 -1.90
C SER A 763 -32.53 -4.22 -2.49
N PHE A 764 -31.49 -4.90 -3.02
CA PHE A 764 -30.40 -4.27 -3.77
C PHE A 764 -30.72 -4.12 -5.28
N ASN A 765 -31.92 -4.47 -5.74
CA ASN A 765 -32.33 -4.51 -7.15
C ASN A 765 -31.58 -5.53 -8.02
N ILE A 766 -31.18 -6.67 -7.44
CA ILE A 766 -30.56 -7.77 -8.19
C ILE A 766 -31.65 -8.73 -8.67
N LYS A 767 -31.54 -9.23 -9.90
CA LYS A 767 -32.42 -10.29 -10.40
C LYS A 767 -32.16 -11.58 -9.62
N THR A 768 -33.22 -12.20 -9.11
CA THR A 768 -33.10 -13.37 -8.22
C THR A 768 -33.78 -14.62 -8.78
N LYS A 769 -33.28 -15.79 -8.40
CA LYS A 769 -33.96 -17.09 -8.54
C LYS A 769 -33.69 -17.96 -7.32
N LYS A 770 -34.60 -18.89 -7.03
CA LYS A 770 -34.38 -19.95 -6.04
C LYS A 770 -34.54 -21.30 -6.73
N ILE A 771 -33.54 -22.17 -6.57
CA ILE A 771 -33.55 -23.53 -7.09
C ILE A 771 -33.75 -24.48 -5.91
N MET A 772 -34.91 -25.13 -5.86
CA MET A 772 -35.28 -26.02 -4.76
C MET A 772 -34.78 -27.45 -4.95
N THR A 773 -34.78 -27.93 -6.20
CA THR A 773 -34.47 -29.30 -6.58
C THR A 773 -33.65 -29.32 -7.87
N GLN A 774 -33.04 -30.45 -8.19
CA GLN A 774 -32.19 -30.59 -9.38
C GLN A 774 -32.91 -31.03 -10.66
N GLU A 775 -34.25 -31.09 -10.66
CA GLU A 775 -35.07 -31.56 -11.79
C GLU A 775 -34.84 -30.77 -13.09
N ASN A 776 -34.71 -29.44 -13.00
CA ASN A 776 -34.51 -28.55 -14.15
C ASN A 776 -33.13 -27.86 -14.15
N LEU A 777 -32.18 -28.37 -13.37
CA LEU A 777 -30.96 -27.66 -12.99
C LEU A 777 -30.17 -27.10 -14.18
N GLU A 778 -30.01 -27.89 -15.25
CA GLU A 778 -29.25 -27.47 -16.44
C GLU A 778 -29.88 -26.25 -17.13
N LYS A 779 -31.20 -26.28 -17.31
CA LYS A 779 -31.97 -25.20 -17.95
C LYS A 779 -31.93 -23.93 -17.10
N GLU A 780 -32.04 -24.09 -15.77
CA GLU A 780 -32.05 -22.95 -14.86
C GLU A 780 -30.68 -22.28 -14.75
N ILE A 781 -29.59 -23.06 -14.71
CA ILE A 781 -28.23 -22.53 -14.77
C ILE A 781 -28.02 -21.77 -16.09
N GLU A 782 -28.46 -22.33 -17.22
CA GLU A 782 -28.33 -21.67 -18.52
C GLU A 782 -29.08 -20.33 -18.58
N GLU A 783 -30.30 -20.26 -18.05
CA GLU A 783 -31.06 -19.00 -17.91
C GLU A 783 -30.27 -17.94 -17.11
N ILE A 784 -29.69 -18.34 -15.97
CA ILE A 784 -28.94 -17.45 -15.08
C ILE A 784 -27.66 -16.93 -15.77
N LEU A 785 -26.93 -17.83 -16.44
CA LEU A 785 -25.69 -17.49 -17.13
C LEU A 785 -25.91 -16.56 -18.33
N ASN A 786 -27.05 -16.69 -19.02
CA ASN A 786 -27.41 -15.88 -20.19
C ASN A 786 -27.98 -14.49 -19.84
N TYR A 787 -28.36 -14.24 -18.59
CA TYR A 787 -28.73 -12.90 -18.16
C TYR A 787 -27.52 -11.95 -18.27
N PRO A 788 -27.64 -10.71 -18.78
CA PRO A 788 -26.46 -9.84 -18.97
C PRO A 788 -25.93 -9.20 -17.68
N GLY A 789 -26.79 -8.92 -16.71
CA GLY A 789 -26.42 -8.19 -15.48
C GLY A 789 -26.06 -9.08 -14.29
N PRO A 790 -25.94 -8.53 -13.07
CA PRO A 790 -25.78 -9.33 -11.87
C PRO A 790 -27.01 -10.21 -11.63
N PHE A 791 -26.79 -11.43 -11.16
CA PHE A 791 -27.86 -12.39 -10.88
C PHE A 791 -27.58 -13.11 -9.57
N PHE A 792 -28.58 -13.26 -8.72
CA PHE A 792 -28.50 -13.96 -7.45
C PHE A 792 -29.34 -15.23 -7.46
N CYS A 793 -28.75 -16.37 -7.13
CA CYS A 793 -29.40 -17.66 -7.11
C CYS A 793 -29.22 -18.32 -5.75
N ASP A 794 -30.32 -18.49 -5.02
CA ASP A 794 -30.39 -19.27 -3.78
C ASP A 794 -30.59 -20.75 -4.13
N ILE A 795 -29.64 -21.61 -3.77
CA ILE A 795 -29.66 -23.05 -4.06
C ILE A 795 -29.94 -23.80 -2.77
N ASN A 796 -31.07 -24.51 -2.73
CA ASN A 796 -31.42 -25.39 -1.63
C ASN A 796 -30.49 -26.62 -1.61
N VAL A 797 -29.62 -26.70 -0.61
CA VAL A 797 -28.69 -27.81 -0.42
C VAL A 797 -29.05 -28.55 0.87
N SER A 798 -29.01 -29.89 0.82
CA SER A 798 -29.26 -30.71 2.01
C SER A 798 -28.32 -30.37 3.16
N GLU A 799 -28.88 -30.21 4.36
CA GLU A 799 -28.12 -29.96 5.59
C GLU A 799 -27.25 -31.14 6.01
N SER A 800 -27.57 -32.34 5.50
CA SER A 800 -26.86 -33.60 5.75
C SER A 800 -25.81 -33.93 4.69
N GLN A 801 -25.69 -33.15 3.60
CA GLN A 801 -24.70 -33.42 2.57
C GLN A 801 -23.29 -33.23 3.15
N GLN A 802 -22.47 -34.27 3.04
CA GLN A 802 -21.08 -34.25 3.47
C GLN A 802 -20.12 -33.87 2.33
N VAL A 803 -18.98 -33.28 2.68
CA VAL A 803 -17.86 -33.10 1.75
C VAL A 803 -17.03 -34.40 1.68
N MET A 804 -17.06 -35.07 0.52
CA MET A 804 -16.38 -36.34 0.26
C MET A 804 -15.79 -36.39 -1.17
N PRO A 805 -14.65 -37.06 -1.40
CA PRO A 805 -13.88 -37.80 -0.40
C PRO A 805 -13.02 -36.88 0.47
N LYS A 806 -12.66 -37.34 1.67
CA LYS A 806 -11.74 -36.63 2.56
C LYS A 806 -10.85 -37.59 3.34
N GLN A 807 -9.69 -37.12 3.79
CA GLN A 807 -8.77 -37.90 4.60
C GLN A 807 -9.48 -38.42 5.85
N GLY A 808 -9.40 -39.73 6.06
CA GLY A 808 -9.95 -40.37 7.24
C GLY A 808 -9.12 -40.07 8.50
N ALA A 809 -9.73 -40.28 9.66
CA ALA A 809 -9.05 -40.31 10.93
C ALA A 809 -9.62 -41.43 11.79
N PHE A 810 -8.80 -41.96 12.70
CA PHE A 810 -9.23 -42.89 13.74
C PHE A 810 -9.22 -42.19 15.08
N ARG A 811 -10.22 -42.46 15.91
CA ARG A 811 -10.28 -41.96 17.28
C ARG A 811 -9.73 -43.01 18.23
N ARG A 812 -8.59 -42.72 18.86
CA ARG A 812 -8.03 -43.57 19.92
C ARG A 812 -8.95 -43.56 21.16
N PRO A 813 -8.89 -44.59 22.03
CA PRO A 813 -9.63 -44.60 23.30
C PRO A 813 -9.33 -43.42 24.22
N ASP A 814 -8.13 -42.82 24.12
CA ASP A 814 -7.75 -41.60 24.83
C ASP A 814 -8.35 -40.31 24.22
N GLY A 815 -9.18 -40.46 23.18
CA GLY A 815 -9.86 -39.37 22.48
C GLY A 815 -9.02 -38.67 21.42
N LYS A 816 -7.73 -38.98 21.27
CA LYS A 816 -6.88 -38.32 20.27
C LYS A 816 -7.17 -38.86 18.85
N PRO A 817 -7.44 -37.99 17.86
CA PRO A 817 -7.57 -38.42 16.48
C PRO A 817 -6.19 -38.69 15.87
N VAL A 818 -6.02 -39.85 15.24
CA VAL A 818 -4.86 -40.21 14.43
C VAL A 818 -5.27 -40.13 12.97
N PRO A 819 -4.66 -39.23 12.17
CA PRO A 819 -4.99 -39.12 10.75
C PRO A 819 -4.54 -40.38 10.00
N ARG A 820 -5.36 -40.85 9.07
CA ARG A 820 -4.96 -41.90 8.12
C ARG A 820 -4.11 -41.31 6.99
N PRO A 821 -3.28 -42.11 6.31
CA PRO A 821 -2.61 -41.68 5.08
C PRO A 821 -3.59 -41.15 4.02
N ILE A 822 -3.16 -40.22 3.17
CA ILE A 822 -4.06 -39.50 2.24
C ILE A 822 -4.72 -40.38 1.17
N GLU A 823 -4.17 -41.55 0.88
CA GLU A 823 -4.79 -42.54 -0.01
C GLU A 823 -5.99 -43.27 0.62
N ASP A 824 -6.06 -43.33 1.96
CA ASP A 824 -7.10 -44.05 2.71
C ASP A 824 -8.21 -43.09 3.14
N MET A 825 -8.98 -42.65 2.14
CA MET A 825 -10.00 -41.61 2.27
C MET A 825 -11.38 -42.17 2.61
N LEU A 826 -12.18 -41.36 3.31
CA LEU A 826 -13.63 -41.50 3.41
C LEU A 826 -14.31 -41.13 2.08
N PRO A 827 -15.46 -41.76 1.74
CA PRO A 827 -15.94 -43.02 2.32
C PRO A 827 -14.92 -44.13 2.04
N TYR A 828 -14.65 -45.00 3.02
CA TYR A 828 -13.65 -46.06 2.83
C TYR A 828 -14.11 -47.01 1.72
N ILE A 829 -13.15 -47.49 0.94
CA ILE A 829 -13.37 -48.59 0.00
C ILE A 829 -12.99 -49.91 0.68
N GLU A 830 -13.47 -51.02 0.13
CA GLU A 830 -13.15 -52.35 0.67
C GLU A 830 -11.63 -52.57 0.74
N ARG A 831 -11.17 -53.21 1.82
CA ARG A 831 -9.74 -53.28 2.11
C ARG A 831 -8.95 -54.02 1.03
N GLU A 832 -9.51 -55.12 0.53
CA GLU A 832 -8.95 -55.89 -0.58
C GLU A 832 -8.86 -55.05 -1.87
N GLU A 833 -9.87 -54.21 -2.14
CA GLU A 833 -9.85 -53.30 -3.28
C GLU A 833 -8.75 -52.24 -3.14
N PHE A 834 -8.63 -51.64 -1.95
CA PHE A 834 -7.59 -50.67 -1.66
C PHE A 834 -6.18 -51.26 -1.86
N GLU A 835 -5.93 -52.46 -1.33
CA GLU A 835 -4.65 -53.16 -1.44
C GLU A 835 -4.31 -53.48 -2.90
N LYS A 836 -5.30 -53.89 -3.69
CA LYS A 836 -5.15 -54.13 -5.13
C LYS A 836 -4.81 -52.88 -5.93
N GLU A 837 -5.25 -51.70 -5.48
CA GLU A 837 -4.94 -50.46 -6.16
C GLU A 837 -3.56 -49.91 -5.82
N MET A 838 -2.99 -50.23 -4.66
CA MET A 838 -1.67 -49.79 -4.24
C MET A 838 -0.54 -50.55 -4.94
N ILE A 839 0.52 -49.83 -5.32
CA ILE A 839 1.76 -50.34 -5.92
C ILE A 839 2.84 -50.48 -4.85
N ILE A 840 2.84 -49.59 -3.87
CA ILE A 840 3.68 -49.69 -2.68
C ILE A 840 2.88 -50.28 -1.53
N ASP A 841 3.55 -50.96 -0.59
CA ASP A 841 2.87 -51.53 0.56
C ASP A 841 2.07 -50.45 1.31
N PRO A 842 0.77 -50.68 1.53
CA PRO A 842 0.01 -49.88 2.47
C PRO A 842 0.65 -49.83 3.83
N ILE A 843 0.51 -48.70 4.51
CA ILE A 843 0.87 -48.62 5.91
C ILE A 843 -0.12 -49.50 6.70
N PRO A 844 0.36 -50.49 7.48
CA PRO A 844 -0.49 -51.22 8.39
C PRO A 844 -1.11 -50.21 9.35
N PHE A 845 -2.42 -50.00 9.23
CA PHE A 845 -3.09 -49.06 10.10
C PHE A 845 -3.30 -49.71 11.47
N ASP A 846 -2.32 -49.52 12.36
CA ASP A 846 -2.44 -49.84 13.78
C ASP A 846 -2.61 -48.54 14.56
N PRO A 847 -3.85 -48.19 14.95
CA PRO A 847 -4.09 -46.93 15.66
C PRO A 847 -3.54 -46.90 17.10
N TYR A 848 -2.99 -48.01 17.59
CA TYR A 848 -2.45 -48.16 18.93
C TYR A 848 -0.92 -48.16 18.98
N LYS A 849 -0.22 -48.16 17.83
CA LYS A 849 1.23 -47.93 17.79
C LYS A 849 1.54 -46.44 17.99
N GLU A 850 2.42 -46.16 18.94
CA GLU A 850 2.91 -44.81 19.26
C GLU A 850 3.86 -44.24 18.21
#